data_AF-A0A9Q4A9B7-F1
#
_entry.id   AF-A0A9Q4A9B7-F1
#
_cell.length_a   1.000
_cell.length_b   1.000
_cell.length_c   1.000
_cell.angle_alpha   90.00
_cell.angle_beta   90.00
_cell.angle_gamma   90.00
#
_symmetry.space_group_name_H-M   'P 1'
#
loop_
_entity.id
_entity.type
_entity.pdbx_description
1 polymer ?
#
loop_
_entity_poly.entity_id
_entity_poly.type
_entity_poly.pdbx_seq_one_letter_code
_entity_poly.pdbx_strand_id
1 'polypeptide(L)'
;MANSKEFLLQTMKGRANTLGWGAIVSFNRTKVNHLLAQQHIARFTTESFLPAIRGEISLAGTQTVELSGIILSEPRLSFENASLSDAMARLHMDIVGGTLTLMENAPGSASRAISSFNIAEQHGYSLDADIELRKVVGTINKKSEVVLDLSMATGFTSNLIETGISDTLIGDFFKTQFDALPMELQVYSLGILELGEDDLLAPKDFYILTQAAPGAKVLKADTYGDGAVVLFVRTKNNLHNGTLPDDAGMPYFIPDDKAPGEDRSLYSGSLLISRQAMFHWYIAPYVSTHIGRGLSFEVKDDSEETGSYELKAMSGRYEVPPIDIIYDTDSDSYHFKKEDFAISFAQNLFISITEDYRLALRWTGTQDEVFHYWDDVSGWYDEHEDVGTKLSFNMELIFDSVLDSDQNSVHFVKSTDSYITTEAQINFAPVISAPEELRVRARQELQKILETIEALFTSIDIPEINFFAINHLLFPESNTLILKEAYLPGDLALFGEVDPSQSSFSLSPLYTTVKNGDELQFEIVELRYRARAADITWGVRDIDGSRAQGDITQSGRYTAPLLGLLEDKTTRNVITATYIDPQTQKEVTASAMVVVVSSSMAMAPAMHAIDLRFSPQPFEFRASSLTDNLLTWTPLPADMGTLIGNGRQATYTPPATAPAGIFNHVAVEATDTVTQEKCTGIVLLINGAMPVDIEPAFHPGLAPSASVTLSRKSMRDAQKSLTWSVEVGTGSVGASGTFTAPAQITFPYSIVKCSSFDGIGTQSGYGVIHLSEVAPRAQWSTVVDFEIEEQSGSAIVFANGLAQVMLKVSVQPKDENNNEVDLTASEKASVRLIFEDSLNALPYVGESGIPEDAPADKQWAANKSENGYLYYPATAPSPLAGNDNSVFLYVQTRGVIPRKIAAALTRADNVEFNSTANGGSEEKHNIIEIKPVAPPAYAVENYEFPAPVRVEGGKDDDFALNTVDYYTLRLKDGNQYIKFLSLEFEGHSSMVQWESRQYAEEVGSYTGYSLSGSRTLQFDPVFIQTIPMALRPASTLANNITTPQGAVLISLHRRMDFPYNQVLDGDFTTPVRLKLIDEFGNSHSITVRFESPTQRNALIIVPD
;
A
#
# COMPACT_ATOMS: atom_id res chain seq x y z
N MET A 1 6.19 -31.67 -5.64
CA MET A 1 5.35 -32.25 -4.58
C MET A 1 4.16 -31.31 -4.45
N ALA A 2 2.94 -31.85 -4.31
CA ALA A 2 1.74 -31.02 -4.16
C ALA A 2 1.74 -30.36 -2.78
N ASN A 3 1.41 -29.07 -2.72
CA ASN A 3 1.32 -28.26 -1.50
C ASN A 3 -0.11 -28.29 -0.94
N SER A 4 -0.62 -29.49 -0.66
CA SER A 4 -2.03 -29.67 -0.28
C SER A 4 -2.31 -29.24 1.15
N LYS A 5 -3.56 -28.89 1.46
CA LYS A 5 -4.01 -28.50 2.82
C LYS A 5 -3.59 -29.50 3.90
N GLU A 6 -3.81 -30.79 3.68
CA GLU A 6 -3.45 -31.84 4.65
C GLU A 6 -1.94 -31.87 4.94
N PHE A 7 -1.11 -31.64 3.93
CA PHE A 7 0.34 -31.59 4.08
C PHE A 7 0.76 -30.40 4.94
N LEU A 8 0.13 -29.24 4.75
CA LEU A 8 0.38 -28.05 5.57
C LEU A 8 -0.04 -28.27 7.04
N LEU A 9 -1.24 -28.80 7.30
CA LEU A 9 -1.72 -29.07 8.67
C LEU A 9 -0.79 -30.03 9.44
N GLN A 10 -0.30 -31.09 8.79
CA GLN A 10 0.66 -32.00 9.40
C GLN A 10 2.01 -31.33 9.66
N THR A 11 2.47 -30.48 8.74
CA THR A 11 3.74 -29.73 8.87
C THR A 11 3.68 -28.73 10.03
N MET A 12 2.50 -28.15 10.29
CA MET A 12 2.29 -27.16 11.33
C MET A 12 2.06 -27.75 12.73
N LYS A 13 1.74 -29.04 12.84
CA LYS A 13 1.30 -29.68 14.09
C LYS A 13 2.29 -29.49 15.23
N GLY A 14 1.84 -28.87 16.33
CA GLY A 14 2.62 -28.59 17.54
C GLY A 14 3.68 -27.48 17.41
N ARG A 15 3.83 -26.86 16.23
CA ARG A 15 4.89 -25.90 15.92
C ARG A 15 4.40 -24.46 15.92
N ALA A 16 5.32 -23.52 16.18
CA ALA A 16 5.06 -22.07 16.15
C ALA A 16 5.50 -21.61 14.77
N ASN A 17 4.56 -21.65 13.84
CA ASN A 17 4.79 -21.31 12.44
C ASN A 17 4.73 -19.79 12.24
N THR A 18 4.17 -19.04 13.20
CA THR A 18 4.22 -17.57 13.15
C THR A 18 5.57 -16.98 13.56
N LEU A 19 6.55 -17.78 14.04
CA LEU A 19 7.91 -17.31 14.36
C LEU A 19 7.96 -16.07 15.28
N GLY A 20 7.05 -15.99 16.26
CA GLY A 20 6.94 -14.86 17.20
C GLY A 20 6.15 -13.65 16.65
N TRP A 21 5.70 -13.68 15.40
CA TRP A 21 4.74 -12.71 14.87
C TRP A 21 3.34 -13.00 15.41
N GLY A 22 2.53 -11.95 15.58
CA GLY A 22 1.15 -12.09 16.05
C GLY A 22 0.23 -12.75 15.03
N ALA A 23 0.46 -12.47 13.75
CA ALA A 23 -0.18 -13.15 12.64
C ALA A 23 0.71 -13.18 11.39
N ILE A 24 0.42 -14.10 10.47
CA ILE A 24 0.99 -14.11 9.12
C ILE A 24 -0.15 -14.16 8.10
N VAL A 25 -0.12 -13.28 7.11
CA VAL A 25 -1.12 -13.21 6.03
C VAL A 25 -0.44 -13.47 4.69
N SER A 26 -1.04 -14.25 3.79
CA SER A 26 -0.45 -14.55 2.48
C SER A 26 -1.46 -14.39 1.35
N PHE A 27 -1.03 -13.74 0.26
CA PHE A 27 -1.86 -13.48 -0.93
C PHE A 27 -1.13 -13.89 -2.20
N ASN A 28 -1.80 -14.65 -3.07
CA ASN A 28 -1.19 -15.13 -4.31
C ASN A 28 -1.01 -14.04 -5.40
N ARG A 29 -0.19 -14.35 -6.41
CA ARG A 29 0.07 -13.48 -7.58
C ARG A 29 -1.19 -12.91 -8.21
N THR A 30 -2.19 -13.76 -8.46
CA THR A 30 -3.43 -13.36 -9.14
C THR A 30 -4.12 -12.21 -8.40
N LYS A 31 -4.19 -12.28 -7.07
CA LYS A 31 -4.82 -11.22 -6.27
C LYS A 31 -3.98 -9.94 -6.25
N VAL A 32 -2.66 -10.05 -6.08
CA VAL A 32 -1.76 -8.88 -6.06
C VAL A 32 -1.83 -8.11 -7.38
N ASN A 33 -1.83 -8.81 -8.52
CA ASN A 33 -1.96 -8.17 -9.83
C ASN A 33 -3.35 -7.57 -10.07
N HIS A 34 -4.40 -8.19 -9.55
CA HIS A 34 -5.74 -7.61 -9.58
C HIS A 34 -5.80 -6.28 -8.84
N LEU A 35 -5.13 -6.15 -7.70
CA LEU A 35 -5.05 -4.88 -6.97
C LEU A 35 -4.26 -3.82 -7.71
N LEU A 36 -3.12 -4.18 -8.29
CA LEU A 36 -2.33 -3.25 -9.11
C LEU A 36 -3.13 -2.73 -10.29
N ALA A 37 -3.90 -3.62 -10.94
CA ALA A 37 -4.83 -3.24 -11.98
C ALA A 37 -5.90 -2.26 -11.44
N GLN A 38 -6.53 -2.53 -10.29
CA GLN A 38 -7.51 -1.63 -9.68
C GLN A 38 -6.94 -0.26 -9.29
N GLN A 39 -5.73 -0.22 -8.75
CA GLN A 39 -5.03 1.02 -8.43
C GLN A 39 -4.72 1.82 -9.69
N HIS A 40 -4.24 1.14 -10.73
CA HIS A 40 -4.02 1.74 -12.04
C HIS A 40 -5.32 2.32 -12.62
N ILE A 41 -6.44 1.60 -12.48
CA ILE A 41 -7.77 2.09 -12.88
C ILE A 41 -8.21 3.30 -12.06
N ALA A 42 -8.05 3.26 -10.73
CA ALA A 42 -8.49 4.34 -9.85
C ALA A 42 -7.84 5.68 -10.22
N ARG A 43 -6.56 5.64 -10.64
CA ARG A 43 -5.84 6.80 -11.17
C ARG A 43 -6.49 7.42 -12.41
N PHE A 44 -7.28 6.67 -13.19
CA PHE A 44 -8.04 7.21 -14.31
C PHE A 44 -9.17 8.17 -13.87
N THR A 45 -9.62 8.06 -12.62
CA THR A 45 -10.67 8.91 -12.06
C THR A 45 -10.15 10.17 -11.36
N THR A 46 -8.89 10.17 -10.92
CA THR A 46 -8.29 11.25 -10.09
C THR A 46 -7.30 12.16 -10.82
N GLU A 47 -7.20 12.08 -12.16
CA GLU A 47 -6.18 12.78 -12.98
C GLU A 47 -4.72 12.46 -12.60
N SER A 48 -4.49 11.38 -11.84
CA SER A 48 -3.17 10.94 -11.33
C SER A 48 -2.54 9.85 -12.20
N PHE A 49 -2.54 10.02 -13.53
CA PHE A 49 -2.02 9.02 -14.47
C PHE A 49 -0.50 9.13 -14.68
N LEU A 50 0.14 8.03 -15.08
CA LEU A 50 1.52 8.07 -15.54
C LEU A 50 1.60 8.92 -16.82
N PRO A 51 2.39 10.02 -16.83
CA PRO A 51 2.55 10.84 -18.02
C PRO A 51 3.23 10.04 -19.12
N ALA A 52 2.99 10.41 -20.37
CA ALA A 52 3.65 9.79 -21.50
C ALA A 52 5.17 10.07 -21.42
N ILE A 53 5.98 9.02 -21.45
CA ILE A 53 7.43 9.12 -21.27
C ILE A 53 8.09 9.67 -22.54
N ARG A 54 9.04 10.59 -22.37
CA ARG A 54 9.75 11.29 -23.45
C ARG A 54 11.21 11.46 -23.12
N GLY A 55 12.06 11.43 -24.13
CA GLY A 55 13.45 11.83 -24.02
C GLY A 55 14.38 11.15 -25.01
N GLU A 56 15.67 11.46 -24.90
CA GLU A 56 16.71 10.97 -25.78
C GLU A 56 17.68 10.05 -25.05
N ILE A 57 18.07 8.95 -25.71
CA ILE A 57 19.02 7.97 -25.23
C ILE A 57 20.20 7.97 -26.19
N SER A 58 21.35 8.48 -25.76
CA SER A 58 22.58 8.41 -26.56
C SER A 58 23.18 7.00 -26.49
N LEU A 59 23.33 6.36 -27.64
CA LEU A 59 23.85 4.99 -27.74
C LEU A 59 25.37 4.97 -27.77
N ALA A 60 25.97 3.80 -27.53
CA ALA A 60 27.41 3.61 -27.69
C ALA A 60 27.81 3.84 -29.16
N GLY A 61 28.47 4.96 -29.45
CA GLY A 61 28.89 5.35 -30.79
C GLY A 61 28.35 6.71 -31.20
N THR A 62 27.70 6.77 -32.36
CA THR A 62 27.24 8.01 -33.00
C THR A 62 25.72 8.09 -33.09
N GLN A 63 24.97 7.17 -32.47
CA GLN A 63 23.52 7.09 -32.60
C GLN A 63 22.78 7.57 -31.35
N THR A 64 21.56 8.08 -31.54
CA THR A 64 20.67 8.54 -30.47
C THR A 64 19.27 8.02 -30.72
N VAL A 65 18.59 7.53 -29.69
CA VAL A 65 17.18 7.10 -29.75
C VAL A 65 16.33 8.17 -29.09
N GLU A 66 15.40 8.74 -29.83
CA GLU A 66 14.40 9.67 -29.34
C GLU A 66 13.08 8.91 -29.11
N LEU A 67 12.59 8.93 -27.88
CA LEU A 67 11.32 8.39 -27.47
C LEU A 67 10.33 9.54 -27.26
N SER A 68 9.18 9.47 -27.91
CA SER A 68 8.16 10.51 -27.84
C SER A 68 6.80 9.91 -27.53
N GLY A 69 6.27 10.21 -26.34
CA GLY A 69 4.91 9.86 -25.94
C GLY A 69 4.73 8.38 -25.63
N ILE A 70 5.73 7.74 -25.00
CA ILE A 70 5.66 6.32 -24.63
C ILE A 70 4.61 6.10 -23.53
N ILE A 71 3.67 5.19 -23.77
CA ILE A 71 2.61 4.83 -22.82
C ILE A 71 2.85 3.40 -22.33
N LEU A 72 2.72 3.18 -21.02
CA LEU A 72 2.86 1.87 -20.39
C LEU A 72 1.50 1.34 -19.91
N SER A 73 1.34 0.02 -19.87
CA SER A 73 0.18 -0.67 -19.28
C SER A 73 0.18 -0.61 -17.75
N GLU A 74 -0.80 -1.26 -17.10
CA GLU A 74 -0.74 -1.50 -15.66
C GLU A 74 0.49 -2.33 -15.27
N PRO A 75 1.09 -2.07 -14.08
CA PRO A 75 2.16 -2.89 -13.56
C PRO A 75 1.65 -4.28 -13.16
N ARG A 76 2.39 -5.32 -13.56
CA ARG A 76 2.12 -6.71 -13.16
C ARG A 76 3.37 -7.31 -12.50
N LEU A 77 3.15 -8.08 -11.44
CA LEU A 77 4.19 -8.78 -10.71
C LEU A 77 4.21 -10.28 -11.04
N SER A 78 5.42 -10.82 -11.11
CA SER A 78 5.69 -12.25 -11.08
C SER A 78 6.81 -12.57 -10.07
N PHE A 79 6.83 -13.80 -9.57
CA PHE A 79 7.58 -14.19 -8.37
C PHE A 79 8.71 -15.20 -8.66
N GLU A 80 9.18 -15.26 -9.91
CA GLU A 80 10.29 -16.15 -10.31
C GLU A 80 11.62 -15.79 -9.63
N ASN A 81 11.81 -14.54 -9.19
CA ASN A 81 12.97 -14.05 -8.45
C ASN A 81 12.71 -13.90 -6.94
N ALA A 82 11.50 -14.21 -6.46
CA ALA A 82 11.11 -13.99 -5.06
C ALA A 82 11.85 -14.89 -4.06
N SER A 83 12.13 -14.34 -2.88
CA SER A 83 12.76 -15.03 -1.75
C SER A 83 12.23 -14.48 -0.43
N LEU A 84 12.21 -15.28 0.63
CA LEU A 84 11.88 -14.82 1.99
C LEU A 84 12.99 -13.98 2.64
N SER A 85 14.13 -13.77 1.95
CA SER A 85 15.19 -12.88 2.44
C SER A 85 14.98 -11.41 2.09
N ASP A 86 14.10 -11.13 1.13
CA ASP A 86 13.78 -9.79 0.67
C ASP A 86 12.30 -9.70 0.25
N ALA A 87 11.88 -8.53 -0.21
CA ALA A 87 10.52 -8.31 -0.73
C ALA A 87 10.53 -8.15 -2.25
N MET A 88 11.45 -8.84 -2.95
CA MET A 88 11.67 -8.66 -4.39
C MET A 88 10.64 -9.43 -5.23
N ALA A 89 10.21 -8.81 -6.32
CA ALA A 89 9.40 -9.40 -7.37
C ALA A 89 9.86 -8.88 -8.74
N ARG A 90 9.44 -9.55 -9.82
CA ARG A 90 9.64 -9.08 -11.19
C ARG A 90 8.46 -8.21 -11.60
N LEU A 91 8.73 -6.95 -11.94
CA LEU A 91 7.78 -6.02 -12.55
C LEU A 91 7.77 -6.20 -14.07
N HIS A 92 6.58 -6.18 -14.65
CA HIS A 92 6.36 -6.22 -16.08
C HIS A 92 5.29 -5.21 -16.49
N MET A 93 5.55 -4.45 -17.56
CA MET A 93 4.64 -3.48 -18.16
C MET A 93 4.74 -3.55 -19.70
N ASP A 94 3.62 -3.59 -20.41
CA ASP A 94 3.60 -3.52 -21.86
C ASP A 94 3.79 -2.07 -22.34
N ILE A 95 4.51 -1.88 -23.45
CA ILE A 95 4.59 -0.60 -24.15
C ILE A 95 3.49 -0.56 -25.20
N VAL A 96 2.43 0.15 -24.87
CA VAL A 96 1.15 0.11 -25.59
C VAL A 96 1.00 1.22 -26.63
N GLY A 97 1.83 2.27 -26.55
CA GLY A 97 1.80 3.38 -27.48
C GLY A 97 3.05 4.27 -27.43
N GLY A 98 3.19 5.16 -28.41
CA GLY A 98 4.25 6.16 -28.53
C GLY A 98 5.01 6.08 -29.85
N THR A 99 6.06 6.89 -29.99
CA THR A 99 6.92 6.94 -31.20
C THR A 99 8.38 6.74 -30.80
N LEU A 100 9.10 5.92 -31.58
CA LEU A 100 10.54 5.77 -31.49
C LEU A 100 11.20 6.31 -32.76
N THR A 101 12.25 7.11 -32.61
CA THR A 101 13.09 7.58 -33.71
C THR A 101 14.56 7.32 -33.40
N LEU A 102 15.27 6.63 -34.30
CA LEU A 102 16.70 6.42 -34.25
C LEU A 102 17.40 7.44 -35.14
N MET A 103 18.34 8.19 -34.56
CA MET A 103 19.12 9.25 -35.18
C MET A 103 20.60 8.87 -35.26
N GLU A 104 21.26 9.27 -36.34
CA GLU A 104 22.72 9.25 -36.53
C GLU A 104 23.25 10.68 -36.30
N ASN A 105 24.08 10.85 -35.28
CA ASN A 105 24.65 12.09 -34.78
C ASN A 105 26.19 11.99 -34.66
N ALA A 106 26.87 11.57 -35.74
CA ALA A 106 28.33 11.43 -35.72
C ALA A 106 29.04 12.78 -35.56
N PRO A 107 30.01 12.93 -34.64
CA PRO A 107 30.74 14.18 -34.45
C PRO A 107 31.33 14.74 -35.75
N GLY A 108 30.98 15.98 -36.09
CA GLY A 108 31.42 16.65 -37.33
C GLY A 108 30.69 16.21 -38.61
N SER A 109 29.67 15.35 -38.50
CA SER A 109 28.75 14.98 -39.59
C SER A 109 27.36 15.57 -39.35
N ALA A 110 26.56 15.65 -40.42
CA ALA A 110 25.16 16.08 -40.34
C ALA A 110 24.31 15.05 -39.57
N SER A 111 23.41 15.52 -38.71
CA SER A 111 22.42 14.70 -38.02
C SER A 111 21.41 14.12 -39.02
N ARG A 112 21.03 12.85 -38.88
CA ARG A 112 20.11 12.16 -39.80
C ARG A 112 19.21 11.18 -39.08
N ALA A 113 17.92 11.12 -39.42
CA ALA A 113 17.08 10.02 -38.98
C ALA A 113 17.38 8.75 -39.78
N ILE A 114 17.68 7.67 -39.07
CA ILE A 114 17.92 6.34 -39.61
C ILE A 114 16.63 5.53 -39.61
N SER A 115 15.84 5.61 -38.53
CA SER A 115 14.66 4.75 -38.36
C SER A 115 13.59 5.50 -37.58
N SER A 116 12.31 5.31 -37.90
CA SER A 116 11.22 5.87 -37.08
C SER A 116 9.95 5.03 -37.21
N PHE A 117 9.20 4.86 -36.12
CA PHE A 117 7.89 4.18 -36.13
C PHE A 117 7.03 4.52 -34.92
N ASN A 118 5.73 4.27 -35.06
CA ASN A 118 4.79 4.27 -33.95
C ASN A 118 4.74 2.88 -33.33
N ILE A 119 4.78 2.84 -32.01
CA ILE A 119 4.62 1.63 -31.22
C ILE A 119 3.13 1.36 -31.09
N ALA A 120 2.75 0.11 -31.30
CA ALA A 120 1.44 -0.43 -30.95
C ALA A 120 1.64 -1.65 -30.06
N GLU A 121 0.72 -1.87 -29.12
CA GLU A 121 0.74 -3.01 -28.19
C GLU A 121 1.00 -4.37 -28.88
N GLN A 122 0.45 -4.59 -30.08
CA GLN A 122 0.59 -5.87 -30.80
C GLN A 122 1.98 -6.08 -31.40
N HIS A 123 2.89 -5.11 -31.31
CA HIS A 123 4.32 -5.34 -31.55
C HIS A 123 4.97 -6.19 -30.45
N GLY A 124 4.37 -6.25 -29.25
CA GLY A 124 4.87 -7.03 -28.12
C GLY A 124 6.07 -6.41 -27.41
N TYR A 125 6.20 -5.07 -27.46
CA TYR A 125 7.25 -4.38 -26.72
C TYR A 125 6.90 -4.28 -25.23
N SER A 126 7.87 -4.54 -24.34
CA SER A 126 7.69 -4.53 -22.89
C SER A 126 8.83 -3.81 -22.18
N LEU A 127 8.56 -3.45 -20.93
CA LEU A 127 9.52 -2.99 -19.95
C LEU A 127 9.45 -3.92 -18.74
N ASP A 128 10.59 -4.51 -18.39
CA ASP A 128 10.72 -5.46 -17.29
C ASP A 128 11.78 -4.97 -16.29
N ALA A 129 11.52 -5.12 -14.99
CA ALA A 129 12.44 -4.68 -13.93
C ALA A 129 12.31 -5.53 -12.67
N ASP A 130 13.31 -5.47 -11.79
CA ASP A 130 13.21 -6.04 -10.45
C ASP A 130 12.78 -4.94 -9.47
N ILE A 131 11.79 -5.21 -8.63
CA ILE A 131 11.20 -4.22 -7.71
C ILE A 131 10.94 -4.81 -6.34
N GLU A 132 11.10 -3.98 -5.31
CA GLU A 132 10.82 -4.34 -3.92
C GLU A 132 9.44 -3.83 -3.49
N LEU A 133 8.63 -4.69 -2.85
CA LEU A 133 7.42 -4.26 -2.14
C LEU A 133 7.81 -3.68 -0.79
N ARG A 134 7.29 -2.51 -0.44
CA ARG A 134 7.70 -1.81 0.78
C ARG A 134 6.52 -1.35 1.60
N LYS A 135 6.79 -1.17 2.89
CA LYS A 135 5.88 -0.52 3.82
C LYS A 135 6.24 0.98 3.86
N VAL A 136 5.24 1.84 3.69
CA VAL A 136 5.34 3.29 3.89
C VAL A 136 4.39 3.69 5.01
N VAL A 137 4.85 4.52 5.95
CA VAL A 137 4.02 5.01 7.08
C VAL A 137 3.61 6.44 6.79
N GLY A 138 2.30 6.68 6.63
CA GLY A 138 1.79 8.04 6.45
C GLY A 138 1.90 8.86 7.74
N THR A 139 2.29 10.13 7.67
CA THR A 139 2.57 10.96 8.85
C THR A 139 1.32 11.61 9.46
N ILE A 140 0.26 11.86 8.69
CA ILE A 140 -0.96 12.56 9.16
C ILE A 140 -2.00 11.59 9.72
N ASN A 141 -2.34 10.54 8.96
CA ASN A 141 -3.36 9.57 9.34
C ASN A 141 -2.78 8.28 9.95
N LYS A 142 -1.44 8.15 10.05
CA LYS A 142 -0.71 6.97 10.57
C LYS A 142 -1.10 5.63 9.94
N LYS A 143 -1.72 5.70 8.76
CA LYS A 143 -2.04 4.54 7.95
C LYS A 143 -0.71 3.99 7.41
N SER A 144 -0.36 2.78 7.83
CA SER A 144 0.74 2.03 7.21
C SER A 144 0.22 1.50 5.88
N GLU A 145 0.86 1.89 4.80
CA GLU A 145 0.48 1.50 3.45
C GLU A 145 1.52 0.53 2.91
N VAL A 146 1.05 -0.52 2.24
CA VAL A 146 1.94 -1.34 1.42
C VAL A 146 1.97 -0.73 0.05
N VAL A 147 3.17 -0.48 -0.46
CA VAL A 147 3.34 0.19 -1.72
C VAL A 147 4.36 -0.50 -2.60
N LEU A 148 4.14 -0.36 -3.89
CA LEU A 148 5.06 -0.62 -4.96
C LEU A 148 5.55 0.72 -5.52
N ASP A 149 6.82 1.05 -5.28
CA ASP A 149 7.41 2.31 -5.73
C ASP A 149 8.25 2.09 -7.00
N LEU A 150 7.72 2.56 -8.13
CA LEU A 150 8.38 2.45 -9.44
C LEU A 150 9.75 3.13 -9.48
N SER A 151 9.96 4.18 -8.67
CA SER A 151 11.27 4.84 -8.57
C SER A 151 12.30 3.98 -7.84
N MET A 152 11.95 2.81 -7.34
CA MET A 152 12.89 1.92 -6.64
C MET A 152 13.16 0.64 -7.41
N ALA A 153 12.48 0.46 -8.55
CA ALA A 153 12.81 -0.61 -9.48
C ALA A 153 14.25 -0.45 -10.01
N THR A 154 14.87 -1.59 -10.24
CA THR A 154 16.24 -1.74 -10.72
C THR A 154 16.31 -2.79 -11.82
N GLY A 155 17.43 -2.86 -12.54
CA GLY A 155 17.60 -3.88 -13.58
C GLY A 155 16.59 -3.76 -14.72
N PHE A 156 16.18 -2.53 -15.06
CA PHE A 156 15.27 -2.27 -16.17
C PHE A 156 15.83 -2.84 -17.48
N THR A 157 14.98 -3.57 -18.20
CA THR A 157 15.27 -4.21 -19.47
C THR A 157 14.08 -4.02 -20.41
N SER A 158 14.33 -3.91 -21.70
CA SER A 158 13.26 -3.76 -22.71
C SER A 158 13.69 -4.37 -24.03
N ASN A 159 12.74 -4.98 -24.73
CA ASN A 159 12.92 -5.49 -26.09
C ASN A 159 12.66 -4.42 -27.18
N LEU A 160 12.54 -3.14 -26.79
CA LEU A 160 12.22 -2.03 -27.70
C LEU A 160 13.28 -1.82 -28.80
N ILE A 161 14.54 -2.20 -28.57
CA ILE A 161 15.62 -2.02 -29.54
C ILE A 161 16.47 -3.29 -29.66
N GLU A 162 16.56 -3.84 -30.88
CA GLU A 162 17.06 -5.20 -31.10
C GLU A 162 18.56 -5.31 -31.40
N THR A 163 19.28 -4.20 -31.59
CA THR A 163 20.66 -4.25 -32.14
C THR A 163 21.67 -3.47 -31.32
N GLY A 164 22.59 -4.19 -30.66
CA GLY A 164 23.93 -3.71 -30.26
C GLY A 164 23.99 -2.67 -29.13
N ILE A 165 22.86 -2.35 -28.51
CA ILE A 165 22.77 -1.41 -27.39
C ILE A 165 22.88 -2.20 -26.09
N SER A 166 23.62 -1.66 -25.14
CA SER A 166 23.65 -2.23 -23.78
C SER A 166 22.27 -2.07 -23.16
N ASP A 167 21.65 -3.16 -22.73
CA ASP A 167 20.37 -3.16 -21.99
C ASP A 167 20.38 -2.15 -20.83
N THR A 168 21.58 -1.87 -20.29
CA THR A 168 21.81 -0.86 -19.25
C THR A 168 21.40 0.56 -19.65
N LEU A 169 21.62 1.01 -20.90
CA LEU A 169 21.34 2.40 -21.30
C LEU A 169 19.84 2.69 -21.35
N ILE A 170 19.05 1.76 -21.89
CA ILE A 170 17.59 1.86 -21.91
C ILE A 170 17.07 1.76 -20.47
N GLY A 171 17.67 0.88 -19.67
CA GLY A 171 17.33 0.76 -18.26
C GLY A 171 17.57 2.04 -17.46
N ASP A 172 18.73 2.67 -17.63
CA ASP A 172 19.10 3.94 -16.97
C ASP A 172 18.16 5.09 -17.38
N PHE A 173 17.69 5.09 -18.63
CA PHE A 173 16.70 6.05 -19.10
C PHE A 173 15.36 5.90 -18.36
N PHE A 174 14.76 4.71 -18.37
CA PHE A 174 13.48 4.49 -17.69
C PHE A 174 13.59 4.73 -16.18
N LYS A 175 14.72 4.33 -15.59
CA LYS A 175 15.05 4.63 -14.19
C LYS A 175 14.99 6.14 -13.91
N THR A 176 15.67 6.94 -14.73
CA THR A 176 15.67 8.42 -14.62
C THR A 176 14.27 9.00 -14.77
N GLN A 177 13.46 8.46 -15.69
CA GLN A 177 12.08 8.92 -15.92
C GLN A 177 11.18 8.62 -14.72
N PHE A 178 11.25 7.41 -14.14
CA PHE A 178 10.48 7.07 -12.94
C PHE A 178 10.96 7.87 -11.72
N ASP A 179 12.26 8.10 -11.57
CA ASP A 179 12.82 8.91 -10.48
C ASP A 179 12.36 10.38 -10.52
N ALA A 180 12.07 10.89 -11.72
CA ALA A 180 11.59 12.25 -11.93
C ALA A 180 10.06 12.43 -11.74
N LEU A 181 9.30 11.33 -11.61
CA LEU A 181 7.86 11.42 -11.38
C LEU A 181 7.54 12.04 -10.00
N PRO A 182 6.39 12.73 -9.86
CA PRO A 182 5.75 12.95 -8.57
C PRO A 182 5.65 11.66 -7.75
N MET A 183 5.90 11.72 -6.43
CA MET A 183 5.85 10.55 -5.53
C MET A 183 4.51 9.80 -5.63
N GLU A 184 3.40 10.52 -5.72
CA GLU A 184 2.05 9.94 -5.89
C GLU A 184 1.92 9.08 -7.16
N LEU A 185 2.67 9.42 -8.23
CA LEU A 185 2.67 8.68 -9.49
C LEU A 185 3.68 7.52 -9.47
N GLN A 186 4.73 7.63 -8.64
CA GLN A 186 5.72 6.56 -8.41
C GLN A 186 5.11 5.40 -7.62
N VAL A 187 4.19 5.69 -6.70
CA VAL A 187 3.76 4.77 -5.64
C VAL A 187 2.39 4.16 -5.94
N TYR A 188 2.34 2.88 -6.29
CA TYR A 188 1.09 2.11 -6.28
C TYR A 188 0.87 1.57 -4.87
N SER A 189 -0.22 1.97 -4.25
CA SER A 189 -0.64 1.35 -3.01
C SER A 189 -1.16 -0.07 -3.31
N LEU A 190 -0.99 -0.98 -2.38
CA LEU A 190 -1.57 -2.32 -2.44
C LEU A 190 -2.57 -2.49 -1.31
N GLY A 191 -2.49 -1.63 -0.30
CA GLY A 191 -3.52 -1.46 0.69
C GLY A 191 -3.08 -0.70 1.92
N ILE A 192 -4.07 -0.37 2.73
CA ILE A 192 -3.99 0.56 3.83
C ILE A 192 -4.26 -0.18 5.14
N LEU A 193 -3.45 0.07 6.15
CA LEU A 193 -3.70 -0.37 7.51
C LEU A 193 -4.57 0.63 8.24
N GLU A 194 -5.83 0.29 8.50
CA GLU A 194 -6.67 1.02 9.45
C GLU A 194 -6.57 0.37 10.83
N LEU A 195 -5.94 1.09 11.75
CA LEU A 195 -5.73 0.65 13.12
C LEU A 195 -7.04 0.80 13.91
N GLY A 196 -7.92 -0.20 13.89
CA GLY A 196 -9.04 -0.27 14.84
C GLY A 196 -8.53 -0.15 16.28
N GLU A 197 -9.12 0.71 17.10
CA GLU A 197 -8.59 0.99 18.45
C GLU A 197 -8.89 -0.12 19.47
N ASP A 198 -9.94 -0.91 19.29
CA ASP A 198 -10.48 -1.79 20.34
C ASP A 198 -10.29 -3.31 20.11
N ASP A 199 -9.62 -3.74 19.03
CA ASP A 199 -9.39 -5.17 18.72
C ASP A 199 -8.04 -5.66 19.26
N LEU A 200 -8.01 -6.83 19.92
CA LEU A 200 -6.76 -7.48 20.37
C LEU A 200 -5.87 -7.90 19.21
N LEU A 201 -6.46 -8.25 18.07
CA LEU A 201 -5.74 -8.58 16.86
C LEU A 201 -5.47 -7.34 16.00
N ALA A 202 -5.76 -6.13 16.50
CA ALA A 202 -5.42 -4.92 15.79
C ALA A 202 -3.92 -4.94 15.43
N PRO A 203 -3.58 -4.83 14.14
CA PRO A 203 -2.19 -4.75 13.71
C PRO A 203 -1.56 -3.49 14.31
N LYS A 204 -0.24 -3.51 14.57
CA LYS A 204 0.56 -2.33 14.97
C LYS A 204 1.65 -2.06 13.95
N ASP A 205 2.27 -3.12 13.48
CA ASP A 205 3.34 -3.08 12.50
C ASP A 205 3.29 -4.35 11.65
N PHE A 206 3.94 -4.34 10.49
CA PHE A 206 4.10 -5.55 9.71
C PHE A 206 5.32 -5.43 8.79
N TYR A 207 5.88 -6.58 8.44
CA TYR A 207 6.92 -6.72 7.43
C TYR A 207 6.34 -7.41 6.21
N ILE A 208 6.85 -7.06 5.05
CA ILE A 208 6.45 -7.64 3.77
C ILE A 208 7.65 -8.43 3.27
N LEU A 209 7.41 -9.66 2.86
CA LEU A 209 8.34 -10.48 2.09
C LEU A 209 7.61 -11.07 0.90
N THR A 210 8.36 -11.63 -0.04
CA THR A 210 7.80 -12.37 -1.18
C THR A 210 8.20 -13.83 -1.09
N GLN A 211 7.38 -14.72 -1.63
CA GLN A 211 7.68 -16.15 -1.64
C GLN A 211 7.28 -16.75 -2.98
N ALA A 212 8.22 -17.40 -3.65
CA ALA A 212 7.95 -18.15 -4.86
C ALA A 212 7.09 -19.39 -4.53
N ALA A 213 6.04 -19.65 -5.33
CA ALA A 213 5.27 -20.87 -5.18
C ALA A 213 6.11 -22.10 -5.57
N PRO A 214 5.78 -23.31 -5.09
CA PRO A 214 6.45 -24.53 -5.52
C PRO A 214 6.48 -24.68 -7.05
N GLY A 215 7.68 -24.69 -7.64
CA GLY A 215 7.89 -24.79 -9.09
C GLY A 215 8.00 -23.45 -9.83
N ALA A 216 7.73 -22.31 -9.19
CA ALA A 216 7.68 -21.02 -9.86
C ALA A 216 9.00 -20.50 -10.43
N LYS A 217 10.13 -20.97 -9.90
CA LYS A 217 11.48 -20.67 -10.41
C LYS A 217 11.86 -21.52 -11.64
N VAL A 218 10.98 -22.41 -12.11
CA VAL A 218 11.24 -23.34 -13.23
C VAL A 218 10.47 -22.90 -14.48
N LEU A 219 11.17 -22.37 -15.48
CA LEU A 219 10.63 -21.83 -16.75
C LEU A 219 9.63 -22.71 -17.52
N LYS A 220 9.60 -24.02 -17.27
CA LYS A 220 8.71 -24.97 -17.96
C LYS A 220 7.61 -25.55 -17.06
N ALA A 221 7.53 -25.11 -15.80
CA ALA A 221 6.45 -25.51 -14.91
C ALA A 221 5.20 -24.68 -15.21
N ASP A 222 4.02 -25.27 -15.02
CA ASP A 222 2.74 -24.57 -15.16
C ASP A 222 2.59 -23.42 -14.15
N THR A 223 3.29 -23.51 -13.01
CA THR A 223 3.33 -22.49 -11.96
C THR A 223 4.44 -21.46 -12.15
N TYR A 224 5.08 -21.39 -13.33
CA TYR A 224 6.17 -20.43 -13.57
C TYR A 224 5.73 -18.98 -13.28
N GLY A 225 6.52 -18.30 -12.44
CA GLY A 225 6.24 -16.94 -11.99
C GLY A 225 5.13 -16.82 -10.94
N ASP A 226 4.49 -17.91 -10.47
CA ASP A 226 3.55 -17.86 -9.35
C ASP A 226 4.25 -17.63 -8.00
N GLY A 227 3.55 -17.01 -7.06
CA GLY A 227 4.07 -16.77 -5.74
C GLY A 227 3.08 -16.02 -4.87
N ALA A 228 3.57 -15.55 -3.73
CA ALA A 228 2.77 -14.79 -2.78
C ALA A 228 3.52 -13.60 -2.21
N VAL A 229 2.74 -12.57 -1.85
CA VAL A 229 3.15 -11.55 -0.89
C VAL A 229 2.78 -12.08 0.49
N VAL A 230 3.76 -12.09 1.40
CA VAL A 230 3.63 -12.62 2.76
C VAL A 230 3.84 -11.48 3.75
N LEU A 231 2.85 -11.27 4.61
CA LEU A 231 2.84 -10.22 5.62
C LEU A 231 3.08 -10.83 6.98
N PHE A 232 4.09 -10.35 7.67
CA PHE A 232 4.43 -10.74 9.03
C PHE A 232 3.95 -9.64 9.96
N VAL A 233 2.84 -9.88 10.65
CA VAL A 233 2.08 -8.85 11.36
C VAL A 233 2.43 -8.89 12.85
N ARG A 234 2.95 -7.76 13.34
CA ARG A 234 3.05 -7.47 14.77
C ARG A 234 1.74 -6.80 15.19
N THR A 235 0.95 -7.46 16.03
CA THR A 235 -0.26 -6.84 16.59
C THR A 235 0.10 -5.80 17.65
N LYS A 236 -0.84 -4.95 18.08
CA LYS A 236 -0.65 -3.99 19.19
C LYS A 236 -0.15 -4.64 20.46
N ASN A 237 -0.50 -5.91 20.65
CA ASN A 237 -0.22 -6.68 21.84
C ASN A 237 1.12 -7.41 21.80
N ASN A 238 1.79 -7.42 20.65
CA ASN A 238 3.17 -7.91 20.54
C ASN A 238 4.15 -6.75 20.76
N LEU A 239 4.96 -6.83 21.82
CA LEU A 239 5.99 -5.83 22.09
C LEU A 239 7.14 -5.83 21.09
N HIS A 240 7.52 -7.01 20.65
CA HIS A 240 8.68 -7.22 19.79
C HIS A 240 8.22 -7.79 18.45
N ASN A 241 9.04 -7.55 17.44
CA ASN A 241 8.88 -8.21 16.16
C ASN A 241 9.19 -9.69 16.31
N GLY A 242 8.52 -10.53 15.51
CA GLY A 242 8.94 -11.91 15.35
C GLY A 242 10.27 -12.02 14.61
N THR A 243 10.73 -13.25 14.43
CA THR A 243 11.91 -13.55 13.62
C THR A 243 11.49 -13.71 12.16
N LEU A 244 12.18 -13.03 11.25
CA LEU A 244 11.95 -13.23 9.82
C LEU A 244 12.57 -14.56 9.37
N PRO A 245 11.85 -15.36 8.55
CA PRO A 245 12.33 -16.66 8.08
C PRO A 245 13.39 -16.51 6.97
N ASP A 246 14.05 -17.63 6.66
CA ASP A 246 14.77 -17.80 5.39
C ASP A 246 13.98 -18.69 4.42
N ASP A 247 14.46 -18.83 3.17
CA ASP A 247 13.84 -19.64 2.12
C ASP A 247 13.67 -21.14 2.49
N ALA A 248 14.42 -21.65 3.47
CA ALA A 248 14.41 -23.05 3.86
C ALA A 248 13.49 -23.33 5.07
N GLY A 249 13.21 -22.31 5.89
CA GLY A 249 12.57 -22.45 7.19
C GLY A 249 11.04 -22.36 7.18
N MET A 250 10.41 -21.82 6.13
CA MET A 250 8.96 -21.56 6.13
C MET A 250 8.22 -22.19 4.93
N PRO A 251 7.17 -22.99 5.16
CA PRO A 251 6.30 -23.52 4.10
C PRO A 251 5.58 -22.42 3.30
N TYR A 252 5.15 -22.75 2.08
CA TYR A 252 4.24 -21.90 1.31
C TYR A 252 2.80 -22.13 1.80
N PHE A 253 2.23 -21.20 2.56
CA PHE A 253 0.99 -21.43 3.33
C PHE A 253 -0.33 -21.38 2.53
N ILE A 254 -0.28 -21.23 1.21
CA ILE A 254 -1.47 -21.26 0.34
C ILE A 254 -1.60 -22.65 -0.27
N PRO A 255 -2.66 -23.43 0.07
CA PRO A 255 -2.81 -24.78 -0.47
C PRO A 255 -3.08 -24.78 -1.98
N ASP A 256 -2.58 -25.81 -2.68
CA ASP A 256 -2.74 -25.98 -4.14
C ASP A 256 -3.91 -26.90 -4.55
N ASP A 257 -4.79 -27.25 -3.61
CA ASP A 257 -5.98 -28.06 -3.86
C ASP A 257 -6.89 -27.40 -4.91
N LYS A 258 -7.37 -28.20 -5.87
CA LYS A 258 -8.23 -27.75 -6.98
C LYS A 258 -9.70 -28.08 -6.73
N ALA A 259 -10.58 -27.24 -7.28
CA ALA A 259 -12.02 -27.49 -7.22
C ALA A 259 -12.36 -28.78 -8.00
N PRO A 260 -13.29 -29.62 -7.51
CA PRO A 260 -13.61 -30.89 -8.17
C PRO A 260 -14.07 -30.70 -9.63
N GLY A 261 -13.26 -31.14 -10.59
CA GLY A 261 -13.58 -31.06 -12.02
C GLY A 261 -13.21 -29.74 -12.72
N GLU A 262 -12.57 -28.80 -12.03
CA GLU A 262 -12.07 -27.55 -12.58
C GLU A 262 -10.54 -27.46 -12.43
N ASP A 263 -9.90 -26.65 -13.27
CA ASP A 263 -8.45 -26.37 -13.16
C ASP A 263 -8.14 -25.22 -12.17
N ARG A 264 -9.18 -24.67 -11.54
CA ARG A 264 -9.13 -23.55 -10.60
C ARG A 264 -8.74 -24.03 -9.20
N SER A 265 -7.80 -23.32 -8.57
CA SER A 265 -7.44 -23.50 -7.15
C SER A 265 -8.57 -23.10 -6.20
N LEU A 266 -8.75 -23.86 -5.12
CA LEU A 266 -9.73 -23.58 -4.06
C LEU A 266 -9.31 -22.44 -3.13
N TYR A 267 -8.02 -22.11 -3.09
CA TYR A 267 -7.46 -21.13 -2.18
C TYR A 267 -6.60 -20.11 -2.93
N SER A 268 -6.68 -18.86 -2.51
CA SER A 268 -5.85 -17.75 -3.02
C SER A 268 -5.15 -16.97 -1.92
N GLY A 269 -5.35 -17.37 -0.66
CA GLY A 269 -4.69 -16.79 0.49
C GLY A 269 -4.88 -17.61 1.77
N SER A 270 -4.16 -17.22 2.82
CA SER A 270 -4.18 -17.84 4.13
C SER A 270 -3.93 -16.82 5.24
N LEU A 271 -4.48 -17.08 6.42
CA LEU A 271 -4.23 -16.32 7.65
C LEU A 271 -3.80 -17.28 8.77
N LEU A 272 -2.68 -16.96 9.41
CA LEU A 272 -2.16 -17.66 10.58
C LEU A 272 -2.26 -16.72 11.78
N ILE A 273 -2.89 -17.15 12.87
CA ILE A 273 -2.93 -16.39 14.13
C ILE A 273 -2.10 -17.13 15.17
N SER A 274 -1.16 -16.42 15.78
CA SER A 274 -0.21 -17.02 16.72
C SER A 274 -0.92 -17.68 17.91
N ARG A 275 -0.37 -18.81 18.35
CA ARG A 275 -0.81 -19.43 19.60
C ARG A 275 -0.69 -18.48 20.80
N GLN A 276 0.29 -17.57 20.81
CA GLN A 276 0.42 -16.57 21.89
C GLN A 276 -0.83 -15.70 21.95
N ALA A 277 -1.29 -15.19 20.80
CA ALA A 277 -2.50 -14.39 20.73
C ALA A 277 -3.71 -15.15 21.28
N MET A 278 -3.92 -16.37 20.78
CA MET A 278 -5.03 -17.20 21.23
C MET A 278 -5.02 -17.48 22.73
N PHE A 279 -3.91 -18.02 23.23
CA PHE A 279 -3.85 -18.55 24.58
C PHE A 279 -3.68 -17.45 25.62
N HIS A 280 -2.85 -16.44 25.36
CA HIS A 280 -2.53 -15.40 26.35
C HIS A 280 -3.45 -14.18 26.28
N TRP A 281 -4.08 -13.89 25.14
CA TRP A 281 -4.96 -12.71 25.04
C TRP A 281 -6.43 -13.07 25.15
N TYR A 282 -6.89 -14.16 24.53
CA TYR A 282 -8.30 -14.53 24.55
C TYR A 282 -8.64 -15.57 25.62
N ILE A 283 -7.94 -16.71 25.63
CA ILE A 283 -8.36 -17.89 26.39
C ILE A 283 -8.00 -17.79 27.87
N ALA A 284 -6.71 -17.63 28.22
CA ALA A 284 -6.26 -17.63 29.61
C ALA A 284 -6.85 -16.48 30.43
N PRO A 285 -6.91 -15.22 29.95
CA PRO A 285 -7.54 -14.13 30.70
C PRO A 285 -9.02 -14.36 30.97
N TYR A 286 -9.76 -14.89 29.99
CA TYR A 286 -11.17 -15.26 30.18
C TYR A 286 -11.32 -16.34 31.26
N VAL A 287 -10.57 -17.44 31.14
CA VAL A 287 -10.61 -18.52 32.13
C VAL A 287 -10.23 -18.00 33.52
N SER A 288 -9.17 -17.20 33.63
CA SER A 288 -8.71 -16.59 34.89
C SER A 288 -9.71 -15.68 35.56
N THR A 289 -10.54 -14.97 34.81
CA THR A 289 -11.56 -14.09 35.37
C THR A 289 -12.89 -14.80 35.63
N HIS A 290 -13.13 -15.95 34.99
CA HIS A 290 -14.40 -16.70 35.09
C HIS A 290 -14.44 -17.71 36.24
N ILE A 291 -13.36 -18.45 36.52
CA ILE A 291 -13.43 -19.62 37.42
C ILE A 291 -12.96 -19.41 38.87
N GLY A 292 -12.18 -18.36 39.18
CA GLY A 292 -11.68 -18.14 40.54
C GLY A 292 -10.79 -16.91 40.71
N ARG A 293 -10.41 -16.61 41.96
CA ARG A 293 -9.59 -15.42 42.28
C ARG A 293 -8.10 -15.75 42.15
N GLY A 294 -7.34 -14.85 41.51
CA GLY A 294 -5.88 -14.91 41.43
C GLY A 294 -5.32 -16.07 40.58
N LEU A 295 -6.09 -16.57 39.60
CA LEU A 295 -5.63 -17.60 38.67
C LEU A 295 -4.58 -17.02 37.71
N SER A 296 -3.38 -17.61 37.74
CA SER A 296 -2.27 -17.26 36.85
C SER A 296 -1.70 -18.53 36.23
N PHE A 297 -1.37 -18.47 34.94
CA PHE A 297 -0.86 -19.60 34.14
C PHE A 297 0.58 -19.37 33.72
N GLU A 298 1.36 -20.45 33.64
CA GLU A 298 2.71 -20.49 33.05
C GLU A 298 2.77 -21.52 31.91
N VAL A 299 3.66 -21.30 30.94
CA VAL A 299 3.95 -22.27 29.87
C VAL A 299 4.82 -23.39 30.44
N LYS A 300 4.40 -24.65 30.26
CA LYS A 300 5.08 -25.81 30.89
C LYS A 300 6.22 -26.40 30.06
N ASP A 301 6.15 -26.32 28.73
CA ASP A 301 7.12 -26.94 27.83
C ASP A 301 7.28 -26.05 26.58
N ASP A 302 8.39 -25.30 26.54
CA ASP A 302 8.74 -24.39 25.44
C ASP A 302 9.75 -25.01 24.47
N SER A 303 9.89 -26.35 24.49
CA SER A 303 10.77 -27.04 23.55
C SER A 303 10.12 -27.05 22.16
N GLU A 304 10.43 -26.03 21.36
CA GLU A 304 9.93 -25.73 20.01
C GLU A 304 9.94 -26.90 18.98
N GLU A 305 10.42 -28.10 19.35
CA GLU A 305 10.71 -29.19 18.42
C GLU A 305 9.68 -30.34 18.39
N THR A 306 8.94 -30.70 19.46
CA THR A 306 8.18 -31.98 19.43
C THR A 306 6.90 -32.19 20.28
N GLY A 307 6.30 -31.21 20.98
CA GLY A 307 5.13 -31.51 21.85
C GLY A 307 4.14 -30.37 22.09
N SER A 308 2.88 -30.74 22.33
CA SER A 308 1.70 -29.89 22.56
C SER A 308 1.94 -28.67 23.45
N TYR A 309 1.68 -27.47 22.92
CA TYR A 309 1.60 -26.25 23.73
C TYR A 309 0.60 -26.42 24.88
N GLU A 310 1.06 -26.20 26.11
CA GLU A 310 0.26 -26.38 27.33
C GLU A 310 0.51 -25.24 28.33
N LEU A 311 -0.57 -24.58 28.74
CA LEU A 311 -0.57 -23.66 29.88
C LEU A 311 -0.94 -24.42 31.16
N LYS A 312 -0.20 -24.18 32.24
CA LYS A 312 -0.42 -24.79 33.55
C LYS A 312 -0.71 -23.71 34.60
N ALA A 313 -1.78 -23.88 35.38
CA ALA A 313 -2.09 -22.97 36.46
C ALA A 313 -1.05 -23.06 37.58
N MET A 314 -0.52 -21.93 38.04
CA MET A 314 0.50 -21.85 39.09
C MET A 314 -0.05 -21.33 40.41
N SER A 315 -1.10 -20.50 40.33
CA SER A 315 -1.87 -19.97 41.45
C SER A 315 -3.36 -20.06 41.13
N GLY A 316 -4.22 -19.56 42.01
CA GLY A 316 -5.67 -19.48 41.76
C GLY A 316 -6.47 -20.45 42.62
N ARG A 317 -7.60 -19.95 43.11
CA ARG A 317 -8.52 -20.73 43.95
C ARG A 317 -9.96 -20.28 43.78
N TYR A 318 -10.88 -21.19 44.05
CA TYR A 318 -12.28 -20.88 44.32
C TYR A 318 -12.45 -20.73 45.82
N GLU A 319 -12.81 -19.53 46.29
CA GLU A 319 -13.07 -19.27 47.71
C GLU A 319 -14.47 -19.77 48.07
N VAL A 320 -14.56 -20.63 49.08
CA VAL A 320 -15.83 -21.14 49.59
C VAL A 320 -16.18 -20.34 50.84
N PRO A 321 -17.42 -19.83 50.96
CA PRO A 321 -17.84 -19.15 52.19
C PRO A 321 -17.63 -20.03 53.42
N PRO A 322 -17.37 -19.45 54.62
CA PRO A 322 -17.25 -20.21 55.85
C PRO A 322 -18.43 -21.16 56.03
N ILE A 323 -18.11 -22.43 56.30
CA ILE A 323 -19.08 -23.51 56.44
C ILE A 323 -19.29 -23.76 57.92
N ASP A 324 -20.55 -23.77 58.36
CA ASP A 324 -20.97 -24.28 59.66
C ASP A 324 -22.24 -25.12 59.48
N ILE A 325 -22.08 -26.45 59.44
CA ILE A 325 -23.19 -27.39 59.29
C ILE A 325 -23.60 -27.86 60.68
N ILE A 326 -24.83 -27.52 61.07
CA ILE A 326 -25.35 -27.76 62.42
C ILE A 326 -26.37 -28.91 62.41
N TYR A 327 -26.34 -29.76 63.43
CA TYR A 327 -27.40 -30.71 63.74
C TYR A 327 -27.73 -30.66 65.24
N ASP A 328 -28.93 -30.18 65.56
CA ASP A 328 -29.42 -30.10 66.94
C ASP A 328 -30.29 -31.32 67.29
N THR A 329 -30.12 -31.79 68.51
CA THR A 329 -30.99 -32.77 69.18
C THR A 329 -31.68 -32.11 70.39
N ASP A 330 -32.50 -32.86 71.13
CA ASP A 330 -33.19 -32.32 72.32
C ASP A 330 -32.22 -31.89 73.45
N SER A 331 -30.97 -32.37 73.44
CA SER A 331 -29.95 -32.11 74.46
C SER A 331 -28.63 -31.54 73.95
N ASP A 332 -28.27 -31.77 72.68
CA ASP A 332 -26.91 -31.58 72.17
C ASP A 332 -26.91 -30.92 70.77
N SER A 333 -25.89 -30.12 70.45
CA SER A 333 -25.69 -29.47 69.15
C SER A 333 -24.35 -29.86 68.53
N TYR A 334 -24.38 -30.39 67.31
CA TYR A 334 -23.20 -30.87 66.60
C TYR A 334 -22.88 -29.99 65.41
N HIS A 335 -21.62 -29.58 65.29
CA HIS A 335 -21.15 -28.72 64.21
C HIS A 335 -20.08 -29.40 63.35
N PHE A 336 -20.11 -29.13 62.05
CA PHE A 336 -19.03 -29.46 61.11
C PHE A 336 -18.62 -28.19 60.36
N LYS A 337 -17.44 -27.66 60.71
CA LYS A 337 -17.01 -26.30 60.43
C LYS A 337 -15.72 -26.20 59.63
N LYS A 338 -15.64 -25.21 58.75
CA LYS A 338 -14.41 -24.77 58.09
C LYS A 338 -14.50 -23.28 57.77
N GLU A 339 -13.60 -22.50 58.35
CA GLU A 339 -13.60 -21.03 58.21
C GLU A 339 -12.80 -20.57 56.98
N ASP A 340 -11.76 -21.32 56.59
CA ASP A 340 -10.81 -20.99 55.52
C ASP A 340 -10.83 -22.03 54.39
N PHE A 341 -12.00 -22.34 53.86
CA PHE A 341 -12.11 -23.32 52.78
C PHE A 341 -11.90 -22.70 51.40
N ALA A 342 -10.94 -23.23 50.63
CA ALA A 342 -10.76 -22.85 49.24
C ALA A 342 -10.33 -24.06 48.41
N ILE A 343 -10.80 -24.13 47.16
CA ILE A 343 -10.41 -25.18 46.22
C ILE A 343 -9.34 -24.64 45.30
N SER A 344 -8.17 -25.30 45.32
CA SER A 344 -6.99 -24.84 44.61
C SER A 344 -6.96 -25.34 43.18
N PHE A 345 -6.66 -24.44 42.24
CA PHE A 345 -6.39 -24.76 40.84
C PHE A 345 -4.90 -24.92 40.55
N ALA A 346 -4.05 -24.45 41.48
CA ALA A 346 -2.62 -24.48 41.33
C ALA A 346 -2.11 -25.90 41.03
N GLN A 347 -1.25 -26.00 40.03
CA GLN A 347 -0.59 -27.19 39.52
C GLN A 347 -1.47 -28.25 38.82
N ASN A 348 -2.79 -28.14 38.88
CA ASN A 348 -3.72 -29.20 38.48
C ASN A 348 -4.66 -28.82 37.31
N LEU A 349 -4.69 -27.54 36.91
CA LEU A 349 -5.48 -27.02 35.78
C LEU A 349 -4.58 -26.72 34.58
N PHE A 350 -4.99 -27.15 33.39
CA PHE A 350 -4.24 -27.06 32.15
C PHE A 350 -5.09 -26.61 30.95
N ILE A 351 -4.51 -25.86 30.02
CA ILE A 351 -5.10 -25.50 28.72
C ILE A 351 -4.17 -26.04 27.62
N SER A 352 -4.68 -26.82 26.67
CA SER A 352 -3.86 -27.53 25.67
C SER A 352 -4.59 -27.74 24.33
N ILE A 353 -3.87 -28.24 23.32
CA ILE A 353 -4.41 -28.65 22.01
C ILE A 353 -4.35 -30.18 21.91
N THR A 354 -5.46 -30.80 21.50
CA THR A 354 -5.60 -32.24 21.25
C THR A 354 -4.96 -32.68 19.92
N GLU A 355 -4.75 -33.98 19.73
CA GLU A 355 -4.08 -34.49 18.51
C GLU A 355 -4.84 -34.24 17.20
N ASP A 356 -6.15 -34.04 17.28
CA ASP A 356 -7.07 -33.75 16.18
C ASP A 356 -7.44 -32.25 16.09
N TYR A 357 -6.57 -31.38 16.61
CA TYR A 357 -6.62 -29.92 16.43
C TYR A 357 -7.77 -29.22 17.15
N ARG A 358 -8.24 -29.76 18.30
CA ARG A 358 -9.26 -29.14 19.16
C ARG A 358 -8.66 -28.57 20.45
N LEU A 359 -9.26 -27.50 20.98
CA LEU A 359 -8.87 -26.88 22.25
C LEU A 359 -9.38 -27.73 23.43
N ALA A 360 -8.56 -27.91 24.47
CA ALA A 360 -8.94 -28.64 25.68
C ALA A 360 -8.57 -27.89 26.98
N LEU A 361 -9.51 -27.83 27.93
CA LEU A 361 -9.30 -27.40 29.31
C LEU A 361 -9.38 -28.64 30.21
N ARG A 362 -8.35 -28.91 31.01
CA ARG A 362 -8.24 -30.11 31.85
C ARG A 362 -8.00 -29.75 33.29
N TRP A 363 -8.78 -30.30 34.21
CA TRP A 363 -8.54 -30.19 35.65
C TRP A 363 -8.54 -31.57 36.27
N THR A 364 -7.37 -32.00 36.75
CA THR A 364 -7.20 -33.35 37.30
C THR A 364 -6.34 -33.31 38.55
N GLY A 365 -6.77 -33.97 39.62
CA GLY A 365 -5.99 -34.05 40.85
C GLY A 365 -6.84 -34.36 42.09
N THR A 366 -6.19 -34.26 43.25
CA THR A 366 -6.85 -34.42 44.55
C THR A 366 -6.40 -33.34 45.53
N GLN A 367 -7.28 -32.93 46.43
CA GLN A 367 -6.99 -31.97 47.51
C GLN A 367 -7.44 -32.55 48.85
N ASP A 368 -6.54 -32.53 49.83
CA ASP A 368 -6.82 -32.96 51.20
C ASP A 368 -7.11 -31.74 52.08
N GLU A 369 -8.17 -31.80 52.88
CA GLU A 369 -8.66 -30.74 53.76
C GLU A 369 -9.01 -31.26 55.15
N VAL A 370 -9.07 -30.36 56.13
CA VAL A 370 -9.39 -30.68 57.53
C VAL A 370 -10.62 -29.92 58.02
N PHE A 371 -11.68 -30.68 58.25
CA PHE A 371 -12.95 -30.40 58.93
C PHE A 371 -12.79 -30.20 60.44
N HIS A 372 -13.35 -29.18 61.09
CA HIS A 372 -13.50 -29.16 62.55
C HIS A 372 -14.89 -29.66 62.96
N TYR A 373 -14.95 -30.73 63.72
CA TYR A 373 -16.16 -31.25 64.35
C TYR A 373 -16.26 -30.74 65.78
N TRP A 374 -17.38 -30.11 66.15
CA TRP A 374 -17.65 -29.67 67.53
C TRP A 374 -18.90 -30.36 68.07
N ASP A 375 -18.85 -30.80 69.33
CA ASP A 375 -19.98 -31.38 70.07
C ASP A 375 -20.28 -30.51 71.29
N ASP A 376 -21.40 -29.76 71.25
CA ASP A 376 -21.92 -28.94 72.36
C ASP A 376 -23.02 -29.73 73.09
N VAL A 377 -22.61 -30.43 74.14
CA VAL A 377 -23.46 -31.31 74.95
C VAL A 377 -23.95 -30.55 76.19
N SER A 378 -25.27 -30.47 76.39
CA SER A 378 -25.83 -29.73 77.54
C SER A 378 -25.35 -30.29 78.88
N GLY A 379 -24.54 -29.50 79.60
CA GLY A 379 -24.03 -29.85 80.94
C GLY A 379 -22.68 -30.59 80.97
N TRP A 380 -21.99 -30.73 79.83
CA TRP A 380 -20.66 -31.33 79.69
C TRP A 380 -19.65 -30.36 79.05
N TYR A 381 -18.40 -30.80 78.82
CA TYR A 381 -17.37 -30.01 78.15
C TYR A 381 -17.40 -30.28 76.65
N ASP A 382 -17.26 -29.23 75.83
CA ASP A 382 -17.24 -29.36 74.37
C ASP A 382 -16.01 -30.16 73.91
N GLU A 383 -16.23 -31.10 72.99
CA GLU A 383 -15.15 -31.83 72.32
C GLU A 383 -14.94 -31.28 70.90
N HIS A 384 -13.67 -31.11 70.52
CA HIS A 384 -13.25 -30.64 69.20
C HIS A 384 -12.35 -31.68 68.55
N GLU A 385 -12.75 -32.20 67.40
CA GLU A 385 -11.96 -33.18 66.65
C GLU A 385 -11.79 -32.76 65.18
N ASP A 386 -10.68 -33.16 64.59
CA ASP A 386 -10.35 -32.90 63.19
C ASP A 386 -10.81 -34.07 62.29
N VAL A 387 -11.48 -33.74 61.20
CA VAL A 387 -12.04 -34.68 60.22
C VAL A 387 -11.35 -34.49 58.87
N GLY A 388 -10.59 -35.49 58.45
CA GLY A 388 -9.95 -35.47 57.12
C GLY A 388 -10.97 -35.59 56.00
N THR A 389 -10.88 -34.72 55.00
CA THR A 389 -11.72 -34.72 53.80
C THR A 389 -10.83 -34.73 52.57
N LYS A 390 -11.09 -35.64 51.63
CA LYS A 390 -10.39 -35.72 50.35
C LYS A 390 -11.32 -35.39 49.21
N LEU A 391 -10.94 -34.41 48.41
CA LEU A 391 -11.63 -34.01 47.19
C LEU A 391 -10.87 -34.57 45.99
N SER A 392 -11.58 -35.13 45.02
CA SER A 392 -11.01 -35.64 43.77
C SER A 392 -11.69 -34.97 42.58
N PHE A 393 -10.89 -34.56 41.60
CA PHE A 393 -11.32 -33.81 40.45
C PHE A 393 -10.79 -34.48 39.18
N ASN A 394 -11.66 -34.74 38.21
CA ASN A 394 -11.29 -35.22 36.89
C ASN A 394 -12.23 -34.62 35.84
N MET A 395 -11.71 -33.69 35.06
CA MET A 395 -12.46 -32.95 34.05
C MET A 395 -11.62 -32.73 32.80
N GLU A 396 -12.28 -32.84 31.65
CA GLU A 396 -11.77 -32.45 30.34
C GLU A 396 -12.90 -31.81 29.52
N LEU A 397 -12.78 -30.52 29.23
CA LEU A 397 -13.68 -29.80 28.31
C LEU A 397 -12.98 -29.66 26.96
N ILE A 398 -13.63 -30.14 25.89
CA ILE A 398 -13.12 -30.11 24.52
C ILE A 398 -13.97 -29.12 23.72
N PHE A 399 -13.33 -28.29 22.89
CA PHE A 399 -13.98 -27.28 22.07
C PHE A 399 -13.60 -27.41 20.60
N ASP A 400 -14.60 -27.47 19.73
CA ASP A 400 -14.46 -27.46 18.28
C ASP A 400 -14.32 -26.03 17.75
N SER A 401 -13.35 -25.79 16.87
CA SER A 401 -13.19 -24.49 16.20
C SER A 401 -14.17 -24.38 15.03
N VAL A 402 -15.08 -23.41 15.10
CA VAL A 402 -16.11 -23.16 14.09
C VAL A 402 -15.90 -21.77 13.50
N LEU A 403 -15.68 -21.70 12.19
CA LEU A 403 -15.49 -20.45 11.46
C LEU A 403 -16.84 -19.83 11.09
N ASP A 404 -17.03 -18.54 11.41
CA ASP A 404 -18.04 -17.69 10.81
C ASP A 404 -17.36 -16.76 9.79
N SER A 405 -17.54 -17.09 8.50
CA SER A 405 -16.93 -16.34 7.40
C SER A 405 -17.53 -14.95 7.20
N ASP A 406 -18.80 -14.75 7.59
CA ASP A 406 -19.50 -13.48 7.40
C ASP A 406 -19.09 -12.47 8.49
N GLN A 407 -18.86 -12.95 9.71
CA GLN A 407 -18.43 -12.12 10.84
C GLN A 407 -16.91 -12.00 10.97
N ASN A 408 -16.13 -12.73 10.16
CA ASN A 408 -14.68 -12.83 10.29
C ASN A 408 -14.25 -13.26 11.71
N SER A 409 -14.90 -14.29 12.25
CA SER A 409 -14.64 -14.79 13.60
C SER A 409 -14.51 -16.30 13.68
N VAL A 410 -13.76 -16.79 14.66
CA VAL A 410 -13.75 -18.21 15.06
C VAL A 410 -14.38 -18.36 16.44
N HIS A 411 -15.37 -19.23 16.53
CA HIS A 411 -16.02 -19.64 17.77
C HIS A 411 -15.47 -20.99 18.25
N PHE A 412 -15.44 -21.17 19.57
CA PHE A 412 -15.04 -22.43 20.20
C PHE A 412 -16.26 -23.08 20.83
N VAL A 413 -16.88 -24.02 20.12
CA VAL A 413 -18.12 -24.66 20.55
C VAL A 413 -17.79 -25.90 21.39
N LYS A 414 -18.36 -25.98 22.59
CA LYS A 414 -18.15 -27.13 23.48
C LYS A 414 -18.63 -28.44 22.83
N SER A 415 -17.70 -29.38 22.70
CA SER A 415 -17.93 -30.70 22.11
C SER A 415 -18.66 -31.64 23.09
N THR A 416 -19.42 -32.59 22.55
CA THR A 416 -20.07 -33.68 23.30
C THR A 416 -19.07 -34.65 23.93
N ASP A 417 -17.81 -34.61 23.50
CA ASP A 417 -16.73 -35.43 24.07
C ASP A 417 -16.26 -34.92 25.45
N SER A 418 -16.73 -33.73 25.86
CA SER A 418 -16.39 -33.13 27.16
C SER A 418 -16.99 -33.91 28.35
N TYR A 419 -16.25 -34.01 29.46
CA TYR A 419 -16.74 -34.59 30.70
C TYR A 419 -16.25 -33.83 31.94
N ILE A 420 -17.05 -33.88 33.02
CA ILE A 420 -16.70 -33.37 34.34
C ILE A 420 -17.08 -34.44 35.36
N THR A 421 -16.17 -34.76 36.28
CA THR A 421 -16.43 -35.68 37.38
C THR A 421 -15.72 -35.19 38.63
N THR A 422 -16.48 -34.94 39.69
CA THR A 422 -15.95 -34.56 41.00
C THR A 422 -16.47 -35.51 42.09
N GLU A 423 -15.66 -35.71 43.13
CA GLU A 423 -16.01 -36.56 44.27
C GLU A 423 -15.44 -36.00 45.57
N ALA A 424 -16.25 -36.01 46.65
CA ALA A 424 -15.80 -35.70 48.00
C ALA A 424 -15.90 -36.94 48.90
N GLN A 425 -14.79 -37.30 49.53
CA GLN A 425 -14.69 -38.39 50.50
C GLN A 425 -14.37 -37.85 51.89
N ILE A 426 -15.27 -38.05 52.85
CA ILE A 426 -15.10 -37.59 54.24
C ILE A 426 -14.73 -38.76 55.14
N ASN A 427 -13.63 -38.64 55.89
CA ASN A 427 -13.16 -39.65 56.83
C ASN A 427 -13.42 -39.24 58.29
N PHE A 428 -14.58 -39.66 58.83
CA PHE A 428 -14.95 -39.46 60.24
C PHE A 428 -14.22 -40.41 61.22
N ALA A 429 -13.16 -41.13 60.81
CA ALA A 429 -12.60 -42.22 61.60
C ALA A 429 -11.57 -41.84 62.71
N PRO A 430 -11.60 -40.62 63.27
CA PRO A 430 -11.44 -40.54 64.72
C PRO A 430 -12.78 -40.27 65.45
N VAL A 431 -13.71 -39.56 64.80
CA VAL A 431 -15.01 -39.13 65.34
C VAL A 431 -16.07 -40.24 65.29
N ILE A 432 -15.96 -41.20 66.22
CA ILE A 432 -16.93 -42.31 66.33
C ILE A 432 -18.33 -41.80 66.75
N SER A 433 -18.41 -40.68 67.48
CA SER A 433 -19.64 -40.09 68.04
C SER A 433 -20.46 -39.24 67.07
N ALA A 434 -19.92 -38.84 65.91
CA ALA A 434 -20.64 -37.98 64.97
C ALA A 434 -21.97 -38.62 64.50
N PRO A 435 -23.13 -37.96 64.69
CA PRO A 435 -24.43 -38.49 64.26
C PRO A 435 -24.49 -38.73 62.75
N GLU A 436 -25.19 -39.78 62.31
CA GLU A 436 -25.29 -40.10 60.87
C GLU A 436 -25.99 -38.97 60.09
N GLU A 437 -26.97 -38.29 60.70
CA GLU A 437 -27.62 -37.12 60.10
C GLU A 437 -26.63 -35.98 59.82
N LEU A 438 -25.68 -35.70 60.72
CA LEU A 438 -24.63 -34.70 60.48
C LEU A 438 -23.72 -35.14 59.34
N ARG A 439 -23.33 -36.43 59.29
CA ARG A 439 -22.51 -36.98 58.20
C ARG A 439 -23.21 -36.87 56.85
N VAL A 440 -24.52 -37.12 56.79
CA VAL A 440 -25.33 -36.95 55.57
C VAL A 440 -25.38 -35.48 55.17
N ARG A 441 -25.63 -34.56 56.10
CA ARG A 441 -25.64 -33.10 55.82
C ARG A 441 -24.27 -32.61 55.32
N ALA A 442 -23.18 -33.08 55.93
CA ALA A 442 -21.82 -32.76 55.51
C ALA A 442 -21.53 -33.22 54.07
N ARG A 443 -21.87 -34.48 53.73
CA ARG A 443 -21.74 -35.00 52.36
C ARG A 443 -22.57 -34.19 51.36
N GLN A 444 -23.82 -33.86 51.73
CA GLN A 444 -24.70 -33.07 50.87
C GLN A 444 -24.17 -31.66 50.63
N GLU A 445 -23.63 -31.00 51.64
CA GLU A 445 -23.11 -29.65 51.49
C GLU A 445 -21.83 -29.61 50.64
N LEU A 446 -20.90 -30.54 50.86
CA LEU A 446 -19.73 -30.68 50.00
C LEU A 446 -20.12 -31.01 48.56
N GLN A 447 -21.12 -31.88 48.37
CA GLN A 447 -21.64 -32.18 47.04
C GLN A 447 -22.21 -30.94 46.35
N LYS A 448 -22.96 -30.08 47.05
CA LYS A 448 -23.44 -28.80 46.48
C LYS A 448 -22.30 -27.86 46.06
N ILE A 449 -21.23 -27.80 46.85
CA ILE A 449 -20.05 -26.99 46.54
C ILE A 449 -19.38 -27.53 45.27
N LEU A 450 -19.21 -28.84 45.17
CA LEU A 450 -18.69 -29.49 43.97
C LEU A 450 -19.60 -29.24 42.76
N GLU A 451 -20.93 -29.40 42.89
CA GLU A 451 -21.91 -29.08 41.84
C GLU A 451 -21.84 -27.61 41.39
N THR A 452 -21.55 -26.69 42.31
CA THR A 452 -21.35 -25.26 41.98
C THR A 452 -20.11 -25.06 41.10
N ILE A 453 -19.04 -25.79 41.38
CA ILE A 453 -17.80 -25.74 40.59
C ILE A 453 -18.00 -26.43 39.23
N GLU A 454 -18.69 -27.57 39.20
CA GLU A 454 -19.08 -28.23 37.95
C GLU A 454 -19.92 -27.30 37.07
N ALA A 455 -20.87 -26.57 37.67
CA ALA A 455 -21.66 -25.56 36.97
C ALA A 455 -20.79 -24.40 36.46
N LEU A 456 -19.81 -23.94 37.25
CA LEU A 456 -18.87 -22.91 36.86
C LEU A 456 -18.07 -23.30 35.61
N PHE A 457 -17.47 -24.49 35.60
CA PHE A 457 -16.75 -25.01 34.43
C PHE A 457 -17.69 -25.32 33.26
N THR A 458 -18.92 -25.77 33.54
CA THR A 458 -19.91 -26.01 32.49
C THR A 458 -20.33 -24.73 31.79
N SER A 459 -20.31 -23.60 32.50
CA SER A 459 -20.66 -22.27 31.97
C SER A 459 -19.54 -21.56 31.20
N ILE A 460 -18.35 -22.17 31.08
CA ILE A 460 -17.25 -21.61 30.30
C ILE A 460 -17.66 -21.52 28.84
N ASP A 461 -17.60 -20.30 28.30
CA ASP A 461 -17.85 -19.98 26.91
C ASP A 461 -16.64 -19.21 26.37
N ILE A 462 -15.76 -19.91 25.65
CA ILE A 462 -14.50 -19.34 25.20
C ILE A 462 -14.79 -18.18 24.24
N PRO A 463 -14.18 -16.99 24.44
CA PRO A 463 -14.43 -15.83 23.59
C PRO A 463 -14.19 -16.13 22.12
N GLU A 464 -15.03 -15.55 21.26
CA GLU A 464 -14.77 -15.56 19.83
C GLU A 464 -13.48 -14.80 19.50
N ILE A 465 -12.77 -15.27 18.47
CA ILE A 465 -11.60 -14.57 17.94
C ILE A 465 -12.03 -13.88 16.66
N ASN A 466 -12.28 -12.58 16.76
CA ASN A 466 -12.52 -11.72 15.60
C ASN A 466 -11.18 -11.38 14.95
N PHE A 467 -11.04 -11.67 13.66
CA PHE A 467 -9.82 -11.44 12.89
C PHE A 467 -10.03 -10.42 11.77
N PHE A 468 -11.12 -9.66 11.81
CA PHE A 468 -11.46 -8.64 10.80
C PHE A 468 -10.28 -7.69 10.54
N ALA A 469 -9.68 -7.12 11.59
CA ALA A 469 -8.61 -6.13 11.45
C ALA A 469 -7.36 -6.66 10.71
N ILE A 470 -7.04 -7.96 10.85
CA ILE A 470 -5.91 -8.60 10.18
C ILE A 470 -6.29 -9.12 8.80
N ASN A 471 -7.49 -9.67 8.64
CA ASN A 471 -7.94 -10.21 7.36
C ASN A 471 -8.17 -9.13 6.29
N HIS A 472 -8.40 -7.89 6.73
CA HIS A 472 -8.52 -6.70 5.88
C HIS A 472 -7.19 -5.95 5.73
N LEU A 473 -6.09 -6.51 6.24
CA LEU A 473 -4.76 -5.95 6.05
C LEU A 473 -4.38 -6.07 4.57
N LEU A 474 -4.07 -4.93 3.94
CA LEU A 474 -4.01 -4.68 2.48
C LEU A 474 -5.34 -4.38 1.77
N PHE A 475 -6.51 -4.42 2.41
CA PHE A 475 -7.79 -4.33 1.69
C PHE A 475 -8.88 -3.54 2.43
N PRO A 476 -9.13 -2.27 2.08
CA PRO A 476 -10.31 -1.57 2.56
C PRO A 476 -11.61 -2.15 1.94
N GLU A 477 -12.57 -2.47 2.82
CA GLU A 477 -14.00 -2.83 2.71
C GLU A 477 -14.56 -3.63 1.51
N SER A 478 -13.84 -3.88 0.42
CA SER A 478 -14.37 -4.58 -0.78
C SER A 478 -13.54 -5.77 -1.25
N ASN A 479 -12.22 -5.81 -1.02
CA ASN A 479 -11.34 -6.82 -1.63
C ASN A 479 -10.87 -7.95 -0.69
N THR A 480 -11.76 -8.44 0.17
CA THR A 480 -11.40 -9.19 1.38
C THR A 480 -11.15 -10.68 1.12
N LEU A 481 -10.22 -11.28 1.85
CA LEU A 481 -9.99 -12.72 1.84
C LEU A 481 -11.13 -13.42 2.57
N ILE A 482 -11.97 -14.18 1.86
CA ILE A 482 -13.02 -14.97 2.48
C ILE A 482 -12.42 -16.28 2.96
N LEU A 483 -12.20 -16.36 4.26
CA LEU A 483 -11.77 -17.58 4.93
C LEU A 483 -12.94 -18.57 4.94
N LYS A 484 -12.65 -19.82 4.61
CA LYS A 484 -13.63 -20.90 4.47
C LYS A 484 -13.45 -22.01 5.47
N GLU A 485 -12.23 -22.18 5.98
CA GLU A 485 -11.87 -23.27 6.88
C GLU A 485 -10.92 -22.78 7.97
N ALA A 486 -11.06 -23.32 9.19
CA ALA A 486 -10.25 -23.01 10.36
C ALA A 486 -9.78 -24.29 11.05
N TYR A 487 -8.51 -24.33 11.45
CA TYR A 487 -7.89 -25.45 12.17
C TYR A 487 -6.91 -24.95 13.22
N LEU A 488 -6.71 -25.71 14.30
CA LEU A 488 -5.74 -25.37 15.36
C LEU A 488 -4.59 -26.42 15.45
N PRO A 489 -3.72 -26.53 14.44
CA PRO A 489 -2.55 -27.44 14.50
C PRO A 489 -1.48 -27.01 15.50
N GLY A 490 -1.42 -25.73 15.84
CA GLY A 490 -0.52 -25.14 16.83
C GLY A 490 -0.86 -23.67 16.92
N ASP A 491 -0.56 -22.96 15.84
CA ASP A 491 -1.19 -21.67 15.52
C ASP A 491 -2.56 -21.92 14.84
N LEU A 492 -3.48 -20.96 14.92
CA LEU A 492 -4.77 -21.04 14.22
C LEU A 492 -4.53 -20.80 12.72
N ALA A 493 -4.81 -21.81 11.92
CA ALA A 493 -4.67 -21.81 10.47
C ALA A 493 -6.02 -21.59 9.82
N LEU A 494 -6.13 -20.52 9.02
CA LEU A 494 -7.32 -20.15 8.27
C LEU A 494 -7.00 -20.15 6.78
N PHE A 495 -7.79 -20.89 5.99
CA PHE A 495 -7.60 -20.98 4.54
C PHE A 495 -8.82 -20.45 3.81
N GLY A 496 -8.59 -19.71 2.73
CA GLY A 496 -9.66 -19.03 2.02
C GLY A 496 -9.37 -18.74 0.57
N GLU A 497 -10.39 -18.18 -0.08
CA GLU A 497 -10.25 -17.56 -1.38
C GLU A 497 -10.74 -16.13 -1.28
N VAL A 498 -10.21 -15.27 -2.14
CA VAL A 498 -10.74 -13.92 -2.26
C VAL A 498 -11.97 -13.98 -3.15
N ASP A 499 -13.12 -13.53 -2.65
CA ASP A 499 -14.38 -13.53 -3.40
C ASP A 499 -14.47 -12.32 -4.33
N PRO A 500 -14.57 -12.51 -5.65
CA PRO A 500 -14.80 -11.42 -6.60
C PRO A 500 -16.17 -10.72 -6.40
N SER A 501 -17.14 -11.36 -5.74
CA SER A 501 -18.53 -10.88 -5.66
C SER A 501 -18.76 -9.70 -4.70
N GLN A 502 -17.83 -9.46 -3.77
CA GLN A 502 -17.82 -8.35 -2.81
C GLN A 502 -16.77 -7.27 -3.20
N SER A 503 -15.85 -7.58 -4.11
CA SER A 503 -14.90 -6.62 -4.66
C SER A 503 -15.56 -5.61 -5.59
N SER A 504 -15.03 -4.39 -5.59
CA SER A 504 -15.31 -3.41 -6.65
C SER A 504 -15.26 -4.11 -8.00
N PHE A 505 -16.35 -3.99 -8.75
CA PHE A 505 -16.49 -4.70 -10.00
C PHE A 505 -15.49 -4.18 -11.05
N SER A 506 -15.17 -5.00 -12.03
CA SER A 506 -14.28 -4.69 -13.14
C SER A 506 -15.05 -4.64 -14.45
N LEU A 507 -14.53 -3.81 -15.36
CA LEU A 507 -14.96 -3.77 -16.74
C LEU A 507 -14.10 -4.72 -17.57
N SER A 508 -14.75 -5.45 -18.48
CA SER A 508 -14.08 -6.27 -19.49
C SER A 508 -14.38 -5.73 -20.89
N PRO A 509 -13.35 -5.47 -21.71
CA PRO A 509 -11.93 -5.52 -21.36
C PRO A 509 -11.51 -4.39 -20.39
N LEU A 510 -10.45 -4.60 -19.62
CA LEU A 510 -9.92 -3.57 -18.70
C LEU A 510 -9.06 -2.53 -19.41
N TYR A 511 -8.28 -3.02 -20.35
CA TYR A 511 -7.45 -2.27 -21.25
C TYR A 511 -7.67 -2.82 -22.65
N THR A 512 -7.78 -1.94 -23.64
CA THR A 512 -7.95 -2.37 -25.02
C THR A 512 -7.55 -1.27 -26.00
N THR A 513 -7.12 -1.68 -27.19
CA THR A 513 -6.81 -0.78 -28.29
C THR A 513 -7.84 -0.95 -29.41
N VAL A 514 -8.49 0.14 -29.83
CA VAL A 514 -9.50 0.15 -30.90
C VAL A 514 -9.17 1.19 -31.96
N LYS A 515 -9.62 0.99 -33.20
CA LYS A 515 -9.46 1.99 -34.25
C LYS A 515 -10.49 3.11 -34.08
N ASN A 516 -10.16 4.32 -34.47
CA ASN A 516 -11.12 5.43 -34.60
C ASN A 516 -12.41 4.99 -35.32
N GLY A 517 -13.56 5.43 -34.79
CA GLY A 517 -14.88 5.06 -35.29
C GLY A 517 -15.36 3.62 -34.97
N ASP A 518 -14.50 2.73 -34.47
CA ASP A 518 -14.92 1.38 -34.09
C ASP A 518 -15.79 1.37 -32.83
N GLU A 519 -16.64 0.36 -32.73
CA GLU A 519 -17.47 0.12 -31.55
C GLU A 519 -16.93 -1.04 -30.71
N LEU A 520 -17.02 -0.90 -29.39
CA LEU A 520 -16.68 -1.93 -28.43
C LEU A 520 -17.77 -2.06 -27.35
N GLN A 521 -18.12 -3.29 -27.01
CA GLN A 521 -19.04 -3.58 -25.92
C GLN A 521 -18.25 -3.85 -24.64
N PHE A 522 -18.50 -3.07 -23.59
CA PHE A 522 -18.02 -3.37 -22.25
C PHE A 522 -19.01 -4.25 -21.51
N GLU A 523 -18.48 -5.20 -20.75
CA GLU A 523 -19.24 -6.03 -19.83
C GLU A 523 -18.72 -5.85 -18.40
N ILE A 524 -19.61 -6.02 -17.42
CA ILE A 524 -19.25 -6.08 -16.01
C ILE A 524 -19.04 -7.55 -15.63
N VAL A 525 -17.88 -7.88 -15.07
CA VAL A 525 -17.46 -9.28 -14.84
C VAL A 525 -18.05 -9.87 -13.56
N GLU A 526 -17.87 -9.25 -12.40
CA GLU A 526 -18.27 -9.85 -11.10
C GLU A 526 -19.76 -9.66 -10.77
N LEU A 527 -20.41 -8.64 -11.34
CA LEU A 527 -21.82 -8.33 -11.03
C LEU A 527 -22.82 -8.87 -12.07
N ARG A 528 -22.47 -9.79 -12.97
CA ARG A 528 -23.37 -10.22 -14.09
C ARG A 528 -24.83 -10.50 -13.70
N TYR A 529 -25.11 -10.90 -12.46
CA TYR A 529 -26.47 -11.07 -11.93
C TYR A 529 -27.02 -9.87 -11.12
N ARG A 530 -26.21 -9.15 -10.34
CA ARG A 530 -26.65 -7.97 -9.54
C ARG A 530 -26.76 -6.70 -10.40
N ALA A 531 -25.82 -6.48 -11.31
CA ALA A 531 -25.77 -5.35 -12.25
C ALA A 531 -26.98 -5.29 -13.19
N ARG A 532 -27.55 -6.44 -13.57
CA ARG A 532 -28.77 -6.47 -14.41
C ARG A 532 -30.03 -5.93 -13.69
N ALA A 533 -29.99 -5.83 -12.37
CA ALA A 533 -31.08 -5.31 -11.54
C ALA A 533 -30.84 -3.87 -11.04
N ALA A 534 -29.64 -3.32 -11.24
CA ALA A 534 -29.26 -1.96 -10.83
C ALA A 534 -29.23 -1.02 -12.04
N ASP A 535 -29.65 0.24 -11.85
CA ASP A 535 -29.53 1.29 -12.87
C ASP A 535 -28.06 1.72 -13.00
N ILE A 536 -27.35 1.15 -13.98
CA ILE A 536 -25.95 1.50 -14.25
C ILE A 536 -25.90 2.74 -15.14
N THR A 537 -25.12 3.72 -14.72
CA THR A 537 -24.78 4.91 -15.51
C THR A 537 -23.41 4.72 -16.14
N TRP A 538 -23.33 4.84 -17.46
CA TRP A 538 -22.08 4.79 -18.22
C TRP A 538 -21.63 6.20 -18.59
N GLY A 539 -20.33 6.44 -18.51
CA GLY A 539 -19.65 7.66 -18.89
C GLY A 539 -18.35 7.38 -19.64
N VAL A 540 -17.92 8.36 -20.41
CA VAL A 540 -16.65 8.36 -21.13
C VAL A 540 -15.99 9.72 -20.98
N ARG A 541 -14.67 9.72 -20.85
CA ARG A 541 -13.87 10.94 -20.74
C ARG A 541 -12.54 10.79 -21.46
N ASP A 542 -12.13 11.80 -22.21
CA ASP A 542 -10.77 11.92 -22.75
C ASP A 542 -9.80 12.35 -21.64
N ILE A 543 -8.61 11.73 -21.60
CA ILE A 543 -7.58 12.05 -20.59
C ILE A 543 -6.35 12.75 -21.15
N ASP A 544 -6.24 12.88 -22.47
CA ASP A 544 -5.12 13.56 -23.11
C ASP A 544 -5.37 15.06 -23.31
N GLY A 545 -6.54 15.55 -22.86
CA GLY A 545 -6.99 16.93 -23.01
C GLY A 545 -7.36 17.27 -24.45
N SER A 546 -7.58 16.25 -25.27
CA SER A 546 -7.91 16.36 -26.68
C SER A 546 -9.42 16.48 -26.87
N ARG A 547 -9.86 16.96 -28.04
CA ARG A 547 -11.29 16.89 -28.42
C ARG A 547 -11.74 15.48 -28.81
N ALA A 548 -10.88 14.47 -28.68
CA ALA A 548 -11.10 13.10 -29.13
C ALA A 548 -11.80 12.21 -28.09
N GLN A 549 -12.80 12.77 -27.41
CA GLN A 549 -13.67 11.96 -26.57
C GLN A 549 -14.59 11.11 -27.45
N GLY A 550 -14.64 9.80 -27.17
CA GLY A 550 -15.64 8.92 -27.78
C GLY A 550 -17.03 9.09 -27.18
N ASP A 551 -17.98 8.28 -27.64
CA ASP A 551 -19.35 8.25 -27.10
C ASP A 551 -19.63 6.88 -26.46
N ILE A 552 -20.36 6.85 -25.33
CA ILE A 552 -20.82 5.59 -24.74
C ILE A 552 -22.32 5.62 -24.48
N THR A 553 -22.98 4.54 -24.88
CA THR A 553 -24.40 4.31 -24.60
C THR A 553 -24.60 3.79 -23.17
N GLN A 554 -25.80 3.95 -22.62
CA GLN A 554 -26.15 3.41 -21.29
C GLN A 554 -26.25 1.87 -21.26
N SER A 555 -26.09 1.19 -22.39
CA SER A 555 -25.89 -0.27 -22.44
C SER A 555 -24.41 -0.69 -22.43
N GLY A 556 -23.47 0.23 -22.20
CA GLY A 556 -22.03 -0.06 -22.17
C GLY A 556 -21.37 -0.24 -23.54
N ARG A 557 -22.04 0.18 -24.63
CA ARG A 557 -21.45 0.18 -25.98
C ARG A 557 -20.74 1.51 -26.22
N TYR A 558 -19.42 1.46 -26.29
CA TYR A 558 -18.53 2.55 -26.62
C TYR A 558 -18.34 2.67 -28.14
N THR A 559 -18.26 3.90 -28.65
CA THR A 559 -17.92 4.25 -30.02
C THR A 559 -16.70 5.17 -29.99
N ALA A 560 -15.62 4.75 -30.63
CA ALA A 560 -14.40 5.54 -30.71
C ALA A 560 -14.64 6.84 -31.50
N PRO A 561 -13.98 7.96 -31.12
CA PRO A 561 -14.06 9.21 -31.86
C PRO A 561 -13.66 9.02 -33.32
N LEU A 562 -14.21 9.84 -34.20
CA LEU A 562 -13.82 9.85 -35.62
C LEU A 562 -12.41 10.43 -35.79
N LEU A 563 -11.70 10.00 -36.84
CA LEU A 563 -10.32 10.44 -37.15
C LEU A 563 -10.10 11.96 -37.06
N GLY A 564 -11.06 12.77 -37.53
CA GLY A 564 -10.94 14.23 -37.55
C GLY A 564 -11.00 14.92 -36.19
N LEU A 565 -11.35 14.19 -35.12
CA LEU A 565 -11.30 14.67 -33.74
C LEU A 565 -9.98 14.32 -33.05
N LEU A 566 -9.18 13.41 -33.62
CA LEU A 566 -7.89 13.02 -33.05
C LEU A 566 -6.86 14.14 -33.23
N GLU A 567 -6.18 14.48 -32.15
CA GLU A 567 -5.09 15.47 -32.13
C GLU A 567 -3.70 14.80 -32.02
N ASP A 568 -3.66 13.48 -31.82
CA ASP A 568 -2.47 12.63 -31.91
C ASP A 568 -2.82 11.29 -32.60
N LYS A 569 -1.81 10.50 -32.98
CA LYS A 569 -1.95 9.15 -33.57
C LYS A 569 -2.67 8.17 -32.66
N THR A 570 -2.59 8.42 -31.37
CA THR A 570 -3.18 7.64 -30.29
C THR A 570 -3.79 8.58 -29.27
N THR A 571 -4.99 8.29 -28.79
CA THR A 571 -5.61 9.01 -27.67
C THR A 571 -6.21 8.02 -26.68
N ARG A 572 -6.31 8.41 -25.42
CA ARG A 572 -6.79 7.60 -24.32
C ARG A 572 -8.16 8.09 -23.87
N ASN A 573 -9.14 7.20 -23.95
CA ASN A 573 -10.46 7.38 -23.40
C ASN A 573 -10.63 6.49 -22.16
N VAL A 574 -11.19 7.04 -21.10
CA VAL A 574 -11.57 6.29 -19.89
C VAL A 574 -13.06 6.06 -19.93
N ILE A 575 -13.44 4.79 -19.85
CA ILE A 575 -14.82 4.34 -19.72
C ILE A 575 -15.10 4.13 -18.25
N THR A 576 -16.19 4.70 -17.75
CA THR A 576 -16.61 4.55 -16.35
C THR A 576 -18.04 3.99 -16.31
N ALA A 577 -18.24 2.94 -15.52
CA ALA A 577 -19.56 2.47 -15.14
C ALA A 577 -19.78 2.78 -13.65
N THR A 578 -20.94 3.32 -13.34
CA THR A 578 -21.34 3.72 -11.98
C THR A 578 -22.67 3.08 -11.64
N TYR A 579 -22.81 2.52 -10.45
CA TYR A 579 -24.12 2.16 -9.91
C TYR A 579 -24.20 2.48 -8.42
N ILE A 580 -25.43 2.62 -7.91
CA ILE A 580 -25.67 2.77 -6.47
C ILE A 580 -25.97 1.37 -5.92
N ASP A 581 -25.16 0.91 -4.98
CA ASP A 581 -25.39 -0.37 -4.33
C ASP A 581 -26.70 -0.32 -3.53
N PRO A 582 -27.70 -1.18 -3.85
CA PRO A 582 -28.99 -1.18 -3.15
C PRO A 582 -28.87 -1.44 -1.65
N GLN A 583 -27.86 -2.19 -1.20
CA GLN A 583 -27.68 -2.56 0.20
C GLN A 583 -26.99 -1.46 1.01
N THR A 584 -25.87 -0.94 0.49
CA THR A 584 -25.06 0.06 1.21
C THR A 584 -25.48 1.50 0.90
N GLN A 585 -26.27 1.73 -0.16
CA GLN A 585 -26.61 3.06 -0.71
C GLN A 585 -25.37 3.91 -1.07
N LYS A 586 -24.19 3.27 -1.19
CA LYS A 586 -22.96 3.92 -1.64
C LYS A 586 -22.85 3.84 -3.16
N GLU A 587 -22.26 4.88 -3.75
CA GLU A 587 -21.89 4.88 -5.17
C GLU A 587 -20.65 3.99 -5.37
N VAL A 588 -20.71 3.10 -6.35
CA VAL A 588 -19.61 2.21 -6.72
C VAL A 588 -19.30 2.41 -8.20
N THR A 589 -18.03 2.62 -8.51
CA THR A 589 -17.54 2.86 -9.86
C THR A 589 -16.52 1.81 -10.30
N ALA A 590 -16.48 1.55 -11.60
CA ALA A 590 -15.43 0.78 -12.25
C ALA A 590 -15.02 1.49 -13.54
N SER A 591 -13.73 1.49 -13.85
CA SER A 591 -13.23 2.12 -15.08
C SER A 591 -12.35 1.18 -15.91
N ALA A 592 -12.29 1.44 -17.21
CA ALA A 592 -11.41 0.79 -18.17
C ALA A 592 -10.77 1.84 -19.08
N MET A 593 -9.59 1.53 -19.61
CA MET A 593 -8.92 2.40 -20.57
C MET A 593 -9.03 1.85 -21.98
N VAL A 594 -9.40 2.75 -22.91
CA VAL A 594 -9.41 2.50 -24.34
C VAL A 594 -8.36 3.37 -24.99
N VAL A 595 -7.39 2.76 -25.65
CA VAL A 595 -6.51 3.47 -26.57
C VAL A 595 -7.14 3.47 -27.95
N VAL A 596 -7.45 4.65 -28.44
CA VAL A 596 -7.98 4.86 -29.77
C VAL A 596 -6.83 5.18 -30.71
N VAL A 597 -6.65 4.35 -31.74
CA VAL A 597 -5.61 4.52 -32.74
C VAL A 597 -6.17 5.07 -34.06
N SER A 598 -5.39 5.93 -34.70
CA SER A 598 -5.71 6.46 -36.04
C SER A 598 -5.72 5.40 -37.14
N SER A 599 -5.01 4.28 -36.95
CA SER A 599 -4.93 3.17 -37.90
C SER A 599 -4.84 1.84 -37.15
N SER A 600 -5.45 0.79 -37.70
CA SER A 600 -5.50 -0.57 -37.13
C SER A 600 -4.22 -1.38 -37.31
N MET A 601 -3.28 -0.89 -38.12
CA MET A 601 -2.02 -1.57 -38.42
C MET A 601 -0.87 -0.57 -38.32
N ALA A 602 0.24 -0.96 -37.68
CA ALA A 602 1.45 -0.15 -37.60
C ALA A 602 2.69 -0.95 -38.04
N MET A 603 3.65 -0.26 -38.65
CA MET A 603 4.89 -0.84 -39.16
C MET A 603 6.07 -0.40 -38.31
N ALA A 604 6.91 -1.34 -37.87
CA ALA A 604 8.15 -1.09 -37.16
C ALA A 604 9.34 -1.70 -37.93
N PRO A 605 10.26 -0.91 -38.51
CA PRO A 605 10.18 0.55 -38.64
C PRO A 605 9.15 1.00 -39.69
N ALA A 606 8.59 2.21 -39.57
CA ALA A 606 7.72 2.83 -40.56
C ALA A 606 8.52 3.64 -41.57
N MET A 607 9.70 4.12 -41.19
CA MET A 607 10.71 4.68 -42.09
C MET A 607 12.07 4.13 -41.71
N HIS A 608 12.87 3.73 -42.71
CA HIS A 608 14.27 3.35 -42.52
C HIS A 608 15.16 3.92 -43.63
N ALA A 609 16.21 4.67 -43.29
CA ALA A 609 17.12 5.30 -44.23
C ALA A 609 18.43 4.52 -44.37
N ILE A 610 18.83 4.24 -45.60
CA ILE A 610 20.02 3.47 -45.96
C ILE A 610 20.91 4.31 -46.85
N ASP A 611 22.15 4.53 -46.41
CA ASP A 611 23.20 5.12 -47.25
C ASP A 611 23.91 4.00 -48.04
N LEU A 612 23.55 3.87 -49.32
CA LEU A 612 24.03 2.84 -50.24
C LEU A 612 25.54 2.94 -50.55
N ARG A 613 26.21 4.02 -50.11
CA ARG A 613 27.66 4.20 -50.28
C ARG A 613 28.46 3.35 -49.29
N PHE A 614 27.83 2.88 -48.21
CA PHE A 614 28.41 1.92 -47.28
C PHE A 614 27.96 0.50 -47.64
N SER A 615 28.31 -0.52 -46.86
CA SER A 615 27.84 -1.90 -47.08
C SER A 615 26.55 -2.11 -46.30
N PRO A 616 25.36 -1.90 -46.89
CA PRO A 616 24.12 -1.93 -46.13
C PRO A 616 23.78 -3.38 -45.77
N GLN A 617 23.26 -3.59 -44.55
CA GLN A 617 22.85 -4.91 -44.08
C GLN A 617 21.33 -5.09 -44.27
N PRO A 618 20.85 -6.33 -44.44
CA PRO A 618 19.43 -6.62 -44.34
C PRO A 618 18.87 -6.24 -42.97
N PHE A 619 17.61 -5.83 -42.91
CA PHE A 619 16.89 -5.56 -41.67
C PHE A 619 15.46 -6.09 -41.75
N GLU A 620 14.78 -6.17 -40.59
CA GLU A 620 13.43 -6.72 -40.47
C GLU A 620 12.39 -5.61 -40.27
N PHE A 621 11.26 -5.75 -40.98
CA PHE A 621 10.01 -5.06 -40.69
C PHE A 621 9.11 -5.93 -39.84
N ARG A 622 8.41 -5.33 -38.88
CA ARG A 622 7.34 -5.93 -38.09
C ARG A 622 6.04 -5.18 -38.28
N ALA A 623 5.02 -5.88 -38.72
CA ALA A 623 3.68 -5.34 -38.88
C ALA A 623 2.79 -5.80 -37.72
N SER A 624 2.30 -4.83 -36.94
CA SER A 624 1.21 -5.05 -35.98
C SER A 624 -0.14 -4.86 -36.68
N SER A 625 -1.15 -5.55 -36.14
CA SER A 625 -2.56 -5.42 -36.51
C SER A 625 -3.38 -5.62 -35.25
N LEU A 626 -4.47 -4.87 -35.07
CA LEU A 626 -5.44 -5.09 -34.00
C LEU A 626 -6.14 -6.47 -34.11
N THR A 627 -6.02 -7.13 -35.26
CA THR A 627 -6.52 -8.49 -35.51
C THR A 627 -5.37 -9.52 -35.43
N ASP A 628 -5.75 -10.78 -35.19
CA ASP A 628 -4.86 -11.94 -35.30
C ASP A 628 -4.83 -12.55 -36.71
N ASN A 629 -5.33 -11.81 -37.71
CA ASN A 629 -5.37 -12.29 -39.09
C ASN A 629 -3.95 -12.41 -39.67
N LEU A 630 -3.79 -13.32 -40.63
CA LEU A 630 -2.53 -13.44 -41.37
C LEU A 630 -2.30 -12.19 -42.21
N LEU A 631 -1.03 -11.78 -42.30
CA LEU A 631 -0.58 -10.67 -43.12
C LEU A 631 0.11 -11.17 -44.39
N THR A 632 -0.05 -10.42 -45.47
CA THR A 632 0.64 -10.65 -46.75
C THR A 632 1.48 -9.44 -47.12
N TRP A 633 2.64 -9.68 -47.70
CA TRP A 633 3.61 -8.64 -48.04
C TRP A 633 3.67 -8.43 -49.55
N THR A 634 3.62 -7.18 -49.99
CA THR A 634 3.67 -6.83 -51.41
C THR A 634 5.10 -6.98 -51.95
N PRO A 635 5.35 -7.76 -53.02
CA PRO A 635 6.67 -7.90 -53.62
C PRO A 635 7.20 -6.57 -54.18
N LEU A 636 8.50 -6.36 -54.05
CA LEU A 636 9.18 -5.14 -54.52
C LEU A 636 9.69 -5.28 -55.96
N PRO A 637 9.84 -4.17 -56.70
CA PRO A 637 10.59 -4.14 -57.95
C PRO A 637 12.03 -4.60 -57.75
N ALA A 638 12.58 -5.35 -58.72
CA ALA A 638 13.90 -5.98 -58.61
C ALA A 638 15.07 -4.98 -58.45
N ASP A 639 14.91 -3.76 -58.95
CA ASP A 639 15.88 -2.66 -58.84
C ASP A 639 15.83 -1.95 -57.48
N MET A 640 14.82 -2.23 -56.65
CA MET A 640 14.59 -1.59 -55.35
C MET A 640 14.90 -2.51 -54.16
N GLY A 641 15.48 -3.68 -54.41
CA GLY A 641 15.85 -4.67 -53.38
C GLY A 641 14.95 -5.91 -53.39
N THR A 642 15.03 -6.71 -52.34
CA THR A 642 14.17 -7.90 -52.16
C THR A 642 13.50 -7.88 -50.79
N LEU A 643 12.28 -8.42 -50.71
CA LEU A 643 11.50 -8.51 -49.47
C LEU A 643 11.03 -9.96 -49.29
N ILE A 644 11.34 -10.57 -48.15
CA ILE A 644 10.95 -11.93 -47.81
C ILE A 644 10.11 -11.90 -46.54
N GLY A 645 8.80 -12.17 -46.67
CA GLY A 645 7.87 -12.21 -45.56
C GLY A 645 7.88 -13.54 -44.80
N ASN A 646 7.75 -13.45 -43.48
CA ASN A 646 7.54 -14.56 -42.55
C ASN A 646 6.49 -14.16 -41.49
N GLY A 647 5.21 -14.44 -41.77
CA GLY A 647 4.12 -14.04 -40.89
C GLY A 647 4.02 -12.52 -40.75
N ARG A 648 4.09 -12.01 -39.51
CA ARG A 648 4.05 -10.57 -39.18
C ARG A 648 5.38 -9.86 -39.40
N GLN A 649 6.40 -10.57 -39.85
CA GLN A 649 7.74 -10.05 -40.08
C GLN A 649 8.07 -10.10 -41.58
N ALA A 650 8.94 -9.20 -42.07
CA ALA A 650 9.53 -9.31 -43.39
C ALA A 650 10.96 -8.77 -43.43
N THR A 651 11.89 -9.57 -43.96
CA THR A 651 13.28 -9.15 -44.12
C THR A 651 13.45 -8.40 -45.44
N TYR A 652 13.89 -7.16 -45.37
CA TYR A 652 14.28 -6.36 -46.53
C TYR A 652 15.78 -6.48 -46.77
N THR A 653 16.17 -6.80 -48.00
CA THR A 653 17.57 -6.79 -48.44
C THR A 653 17.77 -5.68 -49.48
N PRO A 654 18.63 -4.69 -49.22
CA PRO A 654 18.92 -3.58 -50.14
C PRO A 654 19.46 -4.06 -51.49
N PRO A 655 19.23 -3.31 -52.59
CA PRO A 655 19.73 -3.70 -53.91
C PRO A 655 21.26 -3.66 -53.97
N ALA A 656 21.86 -4.67 -54.61
CA ALA A 656 23.32 -4.75 -54.78
C ALA A 656 23.90 -3.67 -55.71
N THR A 657 23.07 -3.09 -56.58
CA THR A 657 23.42 -1.97 -57.46
C THR A 657 22.51 -0.79 -57.11
N ALA A 658 23.09 0.37 -56.82
CA ALA A 658 22.33 1.54 -56.43
C ALA A 658 21.44 2.04 -57.59
N PRO A 659 20.16 2.35 -57.35
CA PRO A 659 19.28 2.93 -58.36
C PRO A 659 19.79 4.30 -58.83
N ALA A 660 19.31 4.75 -60.01
CA ALA A 660 19.62 6.09 -60.51
C ALA A 660 19.03 7.18 -59.60
N GLY A 661 19.73 8.32 -59.48
CA GLY A 661 19.31 9.42 -58.61
C GLY A 661 19.93 9.35 -57.20
N ILE A 662 19.80 10.45 -56.46
CA ILE A 662 20.41 10.59 -55.13
C ILE A 662 19.48 10.06 -54.03
N PHE A 663 18.18 10.37 -54.12
CA PHE A 663 17.15 9.89 -53.19
C PHE A 663 16.19 8.98 -53.95
N ASN A 664 16.04 7.76 -53.48
CA ASN A 664 15.05 6.80 -53.96
C ASN A 664 14.24 6.29 -52.77
N HIS A 665 12.95 6.02 -52.95
CA HIS A 665 12.11 5.47 -51.89
C HIS A 665 11.54 4.12 -52.30
N VAL A 666 11.37 3.23 -51.32
CA VAL A 666 10.76 1.92 -51.48
C VAL A 666 9.57 1.85 -50.53
N ALA A 667 8.37 1.68 -51.07
CA ALA A 667 7.18 1.45 -50.26
C ALA A 667 7.05 -0.06 -49.98
N VAL A 668 7.18 -0.43 -48.71
CA VAL A 668 6.98 -1.79 -48.20
C VAL A 668 5.57 -1.84 -47.61
N GLU A 669 4.72 -2.70 -48.16
CA GLU A 669 3.30 -2.76 -47.77
C GLU A 669 2.96 -4.14 -47.20
N ALA A 670 2.40 -4.15 -45.99
CA ALA A 670 1.76 -5.32 -45.42
C ALA A 670 0.23 -5.14 -45.48
N THR A 671 -0.48 -6.19 -45.89
CA THR A 671 -1.93 -6.21 -46.05
C THR A 671 -2.54 -7.30 -45.18
N ASP A 672 -3.52 -6.95 -44.35
CA ASP A 672 -4.36 -7.91 -43.62
C ASP A 672 -5.20 -8.70 -44.63
N THR A 673 -5.12 -10.02 -44.56
CA THR A 673 -5.77 -10.91 -45.54
C THR A 673 -7.29 -10.88 -45.50
N VAL A 674 -7.90 -10.45 -44.39
CA VAL A 674 -9.34 -10.42 -44.18
C VAL A 674 -9.89 -9.00 -44.28
N THR A 675 -9.33 -8.04 -43.53
CA THR A 675 -9.84 -6.65 -43.53
C THR A 675 -9.42 -5.88 -44.79
N GLN A 676 -8.41 -6.36 -45.51
CA GLN A 676 -7.78 -5.68 -46.65
C GLN A 676 -7.16 -4.32 -46.28
N GLU A 677 -7.01 -4.04 -44.99
CA GLU A 677 -6.28 -2.88 -44.51
C GLU A 677 -4.79 -3.04 -44.74
N LYS A 678 -4.11 -1.90 -44.85
CA LYS A 678 -2.71 -1.83 -45.27
C LYS A 678 -1.94 -0.95 -44.32
N CYS A 679 -0.74 -1.37 -43.96
CA CYS A 679 0.27 -0.48 -43.40
C CYS A 679 1.49 -0.40 -44.32
N THR A 680 2.02 0.81 -44.45
CA THR A 680 3.12 1.10 -45.36
C THR A 680 4.33 1.57 -44.57
N GLY A 681 5.44 0.86 -44.74
CA GLY A 681 6.78 1.31 -44.36
C GLY A 681 7.51 1.91 -45.55
N ILE A 682 8.42 2.85 -45.32
CA ILE A 682 9.26 3.48 -46.35
C ILE A 682 10.73 3.16 -46.10
N VAL A 683 11.42 2.59 -47.10
CA VAL A 683 12.89 2.57 -47.12
C VAL A 683 13.38 3.73 -47.95
N LEU A 684 14.17 4.62 -47.36
CA LEU A 684 14.85 5.70 -48.06
C LEU A 684 16.26 5.24 -48.46
N LEU A 685 16.48 5.08 -49.76
CA LEU A 685 17.78 4.75 -50.33
C LEU A 685 18.52 6.02 -50.75
N ILE A 686 19.67 6.27 -50.12
CA ILE A 686 20.49 7.45 -50.33
C ILE A 686 21.78 7.05 -51.05
N ASN A 687 22.00 7.63 -52.23
CA ASN A 687 23.16 7.38 -53.06
C ASN A 687 23.94 8.68 -53.29
N GLY A 688 24.43 9.30 -52.22
CA GLY A 688 25.18 10.56 -52.29
C GLY A 688 25.67 11.08 -50.95
N ALA A 689 26.74 11.89 -50.97
CA ALA A 689 27.26 12.55 -49.77
C ALA A 689 26.39 13.75 -49.38
N MET A 690 25.88 13.74 -48.14
CA MET A 690 25.04 14.81 -47.58
C MET A 690 25.72 15.46 -46.35
N PRO A 691 26.74 16.31 -46.54
CA PRO A 691 27.51 16.88 -45.43
C PRO A 691 26.84 18.08 -44.74
N VAL A 692 25.76 18.64 -45.29
CA VAL A 692 25.10 19.82 -44.69
C VAL A 692 24.13 19.37 -43.61
N ASP A 693 24.28 19.95 -42.43
CA ASP A 693 23.43 19.67 -41.27
C ASP A 693 22.15 20.53 -41.29
N ILE A 694 20.99 19.87 -41.25
CA ILE A 694 19.66 20.47 -41.37
C ILE A 694 18.89 20.23 -40.08
N GLU A 695 18.26 21.28 -39.57
CA GLU A 695 17.52 21.28 -38.31
C GLU A 695 16.05 21.70 -38.54
N PRO A 696 15.06 20.90 -38.08
CA PRO A 696 15.24 19.56 -37.54
C PRO A 696 15.63 18.54 -38.63
N ALA A 697 16.47 17.57 -38.28
CA ALA A 697 16.82 16.46 -39.18
C ALA A 697 15.65 15.50 -39.41
N PHE A 698 14.75 15.41 -38.42
CA PHE A 698 13.47 14.71 -38.51
C PHE A 698 12.37 15.49 -37.81
N HIS A 699 11.19 15.60 -38.43
CA HIS A 699 9.99 16.14 -37.81
C HIS A 699 8.97 15.00 -37.59
N PRO A 700 8.51 14.74 -36.35
CA PRO A 700 7.78 13.51 -35.99
C PRO A 700 6.31 13.47 -36.43
N GLY A 701 5.73 14.62 -36.81
CA GLY A 701 4.38 14.68 -37.35
C GLY A 701 3.96 16.11 -37.66
N LEU A 702 3.71 16.42 -38.93
CA LEU A 702 3.21 17.72 -39.38
C LEU A 702 1.79 17.57 -39.93
N ALA A 703 0.86 18.33 -39.35
CA ALA A 703 -0.56 18.31 -39.73
C ALA A 703 -0.80 18.87 -41.14
N PRO A 704 -1.93 18.56 -41.80
CA PRO A 704 -2.27 19.10 -43.11
C PRO A 704 -2.24 20.63 -43.11
N SER A 705 -1.61 21.22 -44.13
CA SER A 705 -1.38 22.67 -44.27
C SER A 705 -0.55 23.34 -43.16
N ALA A 706 -0.09 22.60 -42.14
CA ALA A 706 0.83 23.14 -41.15
C ALA A 706 2.22 23.34 -41.78
N SER A 707 3.01 24.22 -41.16
CA SER A 707 4.34 24.56 -41.66
C SER A 707 5.40 24.38 -40.58
N VAL A 708 6.60 23.96 -40.99
CA VAL A 708 7.79 23.90 -40.16
C VAL A 708 8.93 24.60 -40.88
N THR A 709 9.75 25.35 -40.16
CA THR A 709 10.93 26.00 -40.74
C THR A 709 12.17 25.14 -40.53
N LEU A 710 12.77 24.72 -41.65
CA LEU A 710 14.05 24.04 -41.68
C LEU A 710 15.17 25.07 -41.77
N SER A 711 16.26 24.83 -41.05
CA SER A 711 17.42 25.71 -41.06
C SER A 711 18.72 24.91 -41.14
N ARG A 712 19.83 25.60 -41.40
CA ARG A 712 21.17 24.99 -41.40
C ARG A 712 21.87 25.33 -40.08
N LYS A 713 22.30 24.31 -39.33
CA LYS A 713 22.81 24.43 -37.94
C LYS A 713 24.10 25.28 -37.78
N SER A 714 24.88 25.46 -38.86
CA SER A 714 26.14 26.21 -38.81
C SER A 714 26.18 27.41 -39.77
N MET A 715 26.01 28.63 -39.25
CA MET A 715 26.34 29.89 -39.93
C MET A 715 27.70 30.39 -39.45
N ARG A 716 28.81 29.90 -40.03
CA ARG A 716 30.13 30.56 -39.88
C ARG A 716 30.46 31.56 -40.98
N ASP A 717 29.72 31.56 -42.08
CA ASP A 717 29.91 32.52 -43.17
C ASP A 717 28.56 33.10 -43.64
N ALA A 718 28.49 34.42 -43.66
CA ALA A 718 27.33 35.19 -44.09
C ALA A 718 26.96 34.92 -45.57
N GLN A 719 25.65 34.91 -45.84
CA GLN A 719 25.02 35.07 -47.17
C GLN A 719 25.58 34.16 -48.29
N LYS A 720 25.32 32.85 -48.21
CA LYS A 720 25.24 31.99 -49.41
C LYS A 720 23.78 31.71 -49.74
N SER A 721 23.42 31.76 -51.03
CA SER A 721 22.06 31.46 -51.50
C SER A 721 21.74 29.98 -51.23
N LEU A 722 20.94 29.71 -50.20
CA LEU A 722 20.38 28.39 -49.95
C LEU A 722 19.29 28.11 -50.98
N THR A 723 19.29 26.90 -51.52
CA THR A 723 18.23 26.40 -52.40
C THR A 723 17.55 25.22 -51.72
N TRP A 724 16.23 25.32 -51.56
CA TRP A 724 15.41 24.28 -50.93
C TRP A 724 14.55 23.58 -51.97
N SER A 725 14.45 22.25 -51.88
CA SER A 725 13.61 21.42 -52.75
C SER A 725 13.01 20.24 -51.98
N VAL A 726 11.84 19.78 -52.39
CA VAL A 726 11.27 18.49 -51.93
C VAL A 726 11.70 17.42 -52.94
N GLU A 727 12.46 16.42 -52.49
CA GLU A 727 13.02 15.37 -53.35
C GLU A 727 12.16 14.11 -53.37
N VAL A 728 11.48 13.82 -52.24
CA VAL A 728 10.56 12.69 -52.07
C VAL A 728 9.35 13.18 -51.28
N GLY A 729 8.16 12.67 -51.62
CA GLY A 729 6.91 13.00 -50.94
C GLY A 729 6.19 14.22 -51.51
N THR A 730 5.30 14.81 -50.72
CA THR A 730 4.37 15.88 -51.12
C THR A 730 4.49 17.10 -50.21
N GLY A 731 4.13 18.29 -50.72
CA GLY A 731 4.22 19.56 -50.00
C GLY A 731 5.04 20.59 -50.76
N SER A 732 5.29 21.75 -50.15
CA SER A 732 6.08 22.82 -50.78
C SER A 732 7.03 23.47 -49.77
N VAL A 733 8.22 23.84 -50.22
CA VAL A 733 9.21 24.55 -49.39
C VAL A 733 9.52 25.93 -49.98
N GLY A 734 9.45 26.96 -49.15
CA GLY A 734 9.79 28.34 -49.51
C GLY A 734 11.29 28.62 -49.49
N ALA A 735 11.69 29.78 -50.01
CA ALA A 735 13.10 30.20 -50.05
C ALA A 735 13.74 30.38 -48.65
N SER A 736 12.92 30.62 -47.62
CA SER A 736 13.33 30.71 -46.21
C SER A 736 13.61 29.36 -45.55
N GLY A 737 13.33 28.23 -46.22
CA GLY A 737 13.37 26.89 -45.61
C GLY A 737 12.07 26.50 -44.91
N THR A 738 11.02 27.32 -44.98
CA THR A 738 9.70 26.99 -44.45
C THR A 738 9.01 25.98 -45.36
N PHE A 739 8.87 24.74 -44.88
CA PHE A 739 8.10 23.68 -45.51
C PHE A 739 6.64 23.77 -45.06
N THR A 740 5.71 23.61 -46.00
CA THR A 740 4.26 23.54 -45.76
C THR A 740 3.75 22.18 -46.23
N ALA A 741 3.10 21.46 -45.32
CA ALA A 741 2.45 20.19 -45.61
C ALA A 741 1.31 20.36 -46.63
N PRO A 742 1.04 19.34 -47.47
CA PRO A 742 -0.11 19.37 -48.36
C PRO A 742 -1.42 19.40 -47.57
N ALA A 743 -2.50 19.87 -48.20
CA ALA A 743 -3.84 19.82 -47.62
C ALA A 743 -4.42 18.40 -47.53
N GLN A 744 -3.89 17.46 -48.33
CA GLN A 744 -4.21 16.04 -48.27
C GLN A 744 -2.92 15.24 -48.24
N ILE A 745 -2.74 14.40 -47.22
CA ILE A 745 -1.55 13.57 -47.08
C ILE A 745 -1.77 12.26 -47.83
N THR A 746 -1.05 12.08 -48.95
CA THR A 746 -1.08 10.85 -49.76
C THR A 746 0.18 10.00 -49.58
N PHE A 747 1.20 10.56 -48.94
CA PHE A 747 2.47 9.92 -48.68
C PHE A 747 3.00 10.38 -47.31
N PRO A 748 3.37 9.45 -46.40
CA PRO A 748 3.56 9.77 -45.00
C PRO A 748 4.88 10.51 -44.67
N TYR A 749 5.82 10.63 -45.62
CA TYR A 749 7.10 11.30 -45.37
C TYR A 749 7.53 12.20 -46.51
N SER A 750 7.96 13.41 -46.21
CA SER A 750 8.56 14.32 -47.19
C SER A 750 10.03 14.57 -46.89
N ILE A 751 10.87 14.48 -47.91
CA ILE A 751 12.31 14.72 -47.80
C ILE A 751 12.61 16.07 -48.39
N VAL A 752 13.05 16.98 -47.53
CA VAL A 752 13.39 18.34 -47.93
C VAL A 752 14.90 18.46 -47.98
N LYS A 753 15.43 18.72 -49.18
CA LYS A 753 16.85 18.92 -49.42
C LYS A 753 17.18 20.41 -49.37
N CYS A 754 18.26 20.72 -48.69
CA CYS A 754 18.92 22.02 -48.78
C CYS A 754 20.20 21.87 -49.59
N SER A 755 20.47 22.80 -50.50
CA SER A 755 21.73 22.87 -51.24
C SER A 755 22.35 24.25 -51.15
N SER A 756 23.68 24.28 -51.03
CA SER A 756 24.46 25.50 -51.01
C SER A 756 25.64 25.35 -51.97
N PHE A 757 25.82 26.30 -52.88
CA PHE A 757 27.00 26.38 -53.71
C PHE A 757 28.07 27.18 -52.98
N ASP A 758 29.22 26.58 -52.72
CA ASP A 758 30.29 27.22 -51.94
C ASP A 758 31.31 27.99 -52.78
N GLY A 759 31.18 27.98 -54.11
CA GLY A 759 32.13 28.56 -55.07
C GLY A 759 32.97 27.50 -55.80
N ILE A 760 33.05 26.28 -55.26
CA ILE A 760 33.84 25.15 -55.79
C ILE A 760 32.92 23.97 -56.13
N GLY A 761 31.91 23.73 -55.30
CA GLY A 761 30.92 22.67 -55.50
C GLY A 761 29.61 22.94 -54.79
N THR A 762 28.61 22.13 -55.10
CA THR A 762 27.32 22.14 -54.39
C THR A 762 27.40 21.14 -53.25
N GLN A 763 27.20 21.63 -52.02
CA GLN A 763 27.01 20.78 -50.85
C GLN A 763 25.52 20.69 -50.53
N SER A 764 25.06 19.50 -50.13
CA SER A 764 23.66 19.26 -49.83
C SER A 764 23.47 18.58 -48.48
N GLY A 765 22.29 18.76 -47.92
CA GLY A 765 21.78 18.12 -46.71
C GLY A 765 20.29 17.87 -46.87
N TYR A 766 19.70 17.09 -45.98
CA TYR A 766 18.27 16.84 -46.02
C TYR A 766 17.69 16.72 -44.61
N GLY A 767 16.41 17.07 -44.48
CA GLY A 767 15.57 16.75 -43.34
C GLY A 767 14.40 15.88 -43.79
N VAL A 768 13.90 15.03 -42.90
CA VAL A 768 12.74 14.17 -43.15
C VAL A 768 11.56 14.67 -42.33
N ILE A 769 10.41 14.88 -42.95
CA ILE A 769 9.20 15.36 -42.28
C ILE A 769 8.16 14.26 -42.36
N HIS A 770 7.78 13.68 -41.22
CA HIS A 770 6.62 12.80 -41.15
C HIS A 770 5.34 13.64 -41.23
N LEU A 771 4.45 13.31 -42.15
CA LEU A 771 3.17 13.95 -42.38
C LEU A 771 2.08 13.10 -41.73
N SER A 772 1.27 13.70 -40.87
CA SER A 772 0.19 13.00 -40.16
C SER A 772 -1.08 13.84 -40.15
N GLU A 773 -2.22 13.24 -40.52
CA GLU A 773 -3.53 13.90 -40.46
C GLU A 773 -3.93 14.28 -39.02
N VAL A 774 -3.31 13.62 -38.03
CA VAL A 774 -3.63 13.68 -36.59
C VAL A 774 -2.45 14.18 -35.76
N ALA A 775 -1.63 15.12 -36.25
CA ALA A 775 -0.53 15.69 -35.44
C ALA A 775 -0.99 16.85 -34.54
N PRO A 776 -0.40 17.02 -33.33
CA PRO A 776 -0.75 18.11 -32.40
C PRO A 776 -0.57 19.50 -33.01
N ARG A 777 -1.40 20.47 -32.60
CA ARG A 777 -1.37 21.85 -33.10
C ARG A 777 -1.13 22.85 -31.96
N ALA A 778 -0.13 23.71 -32.12
CA ALA A 778 0.07 24.84 -31.22
C ALA A 778 -1.08 25.85 -31.38
N GLN A 779 -1.80 26.15 -30.30
CA GLN A 779 -2.84 27.20 -30.29
C GLN A 779 -2.31 28.57 -29.88
N TRP A 780 -1.13 28.60 -29.25
CA TRP A 780 -0.46 29.81 -28.81
C TRP A 780 1.04 29.73 -29.10
N SER A 781 1.70 30.88 -29.25
CA SER A 781 3.11 30.98 -29.69
C SER A 781 4.05 31.42 -28.57
N THR A 782 3.58 32.22 -27.62
CA THR A 782 4.38 32.82 -26.55
C THR A 782 3.61 32.83 -25.22
N VAL A 783 4.34 32.93 -24.12
CA VAL A 783 3.78 33.22 -22.78
C VAL A 783 4.28 34.59 -22.35
N VAL A 784 3.38 35.43 -21.88
CA VAL A 784 3.69 36.67 -21.15
C VAL A 784 3.20 36.52 -19.69
N ASP A 785 3.78 37.30 -18.78
CA ASP A 785 3.40 37.33 -17.35
C ASP A 785 3.40 35.94 -16.66
N PHE A 786 4.55 35.25 -16.70
CA PHE A 786 4.76 33.97 -16.02
C PHE A 786 5.19 34.22 -14.56
N GLU A 787 4.22 34.35 -13.66
CA GLU A 787 4.41 34.83 -12.28
C GLU A 787 4.20 33.72 -11.23
N ILE A 788 4.88 33.86 -10.09
CA ILE A 788 4.88 32.99 -8.91
C ILE A 788 4.70 33.89 -7.68
N GLU A 789 3.56 33.73 -7.01
CA GLU A 789 3.18 34.56 -5.85
C GLU A 789 3.00 33.72 -4.59
N GLU A 790 3.48 34.23 -3.46
CA GLU A 790 3.30 33.64 -2.13
C GLU A 790 1.87 33.89 -1.59
N GLN A 791 1.24 32.88 -0.99
CA GLN A 791 -0.16 32.94 -0.52
C GLN A 791 -0.37 32.42 0.92
N SER A 792 0.66 31.90 1.58
CA SER A 792 0.68 31.42 2.97
C SER A 792 0.98 32.52 4.02
N GLY A 793 1.20 33.77 3.60
CA GLY A 793 1.58 34.91 4.44
C GLY A 793 3.09 35.09 4.64
N SER A 794 3.91 34.07 4.37
CA SER A 794 5.36 34.23 4.29
C SER A 794 6.02 33.09 3.48
N ALA A 795 7.18 33.38 2.89
CA ALA A 795 8.04 32.39 2.24
C ALA A 795 8.98 31.65 3.24
N ILE A 796 8.62 31.59 4.52
CA ILE A 796 9.40 30.94 5.59
C ILE A 796 8.71 29.63 5.97
N VAL A 797 9.48 28.56 6.16
CA VAL A 797 8.93 27.21 6.41
C VAL A 797 9.77 26.45 7.41
N PHE A 798 9.14 25.68 8.31
CA PHE A 798 9.88 24.77 9.18
C PHE A 798 10.50 23.64 8.36
N ALA A 799 11.78 23.36 8.61
CA ALA A 799 12.52 22.27 7.99
C ALA A 799 12.17 20.89 8.61
N ASN A 800 10.88 20.66 8.89
CA ASN A 800 10.36 19.40 9.44
C ASN A 800 9.79 18.47 8.36
N GLY A 801 9.79 18.90 7.09
CA GLY A 801 9.27 18.13 5.96
C GLY A 801 7.75 18.09 5.85
N LEU A 802 7.01 18.71 6.78
CA LEU A 802 5.54 18.75 6.82
C LEU A 802 4.99 20.17 6.67
N ALA A 803 5.67 21.20 7.18
CA ALA A 803 5.25 22.58 6.98
C ALA A 803 5.35 22.97 5.49
N GLN A 804 4.38 23.74 5.00
CA GLN A 804 4.29 24.15 3.59
C GLN A 804 4.37 25.68 3.42
N VAL A 805 4.75 26.11 2.21
CA VAL A 805 4.53 27.47 1.69
C VAL A 805 3.58 27.34 0.49
N MET A 806 2.48 28.07 0.49
CA MET A 806 1.52 28.06 -0.61
C MET A 806 1.93 29.06 -1.69
N LEU A 807 2.02 28.60 -2.93
CA LEU A 807 2.38 29.39 -4.11
C LEU A 807 1.26 29.36 -5.14
N LYS A 808 1.01 30.51 -5.78
CA LYS A 808 0.16 30.64 -6.96
C LYS A 808 1.04 30.87 -8.17
N VAL A 809 0.96 29.98 -9.16
CA VAL A 809 1.63 30.12 -10.45
C VAL A 809 0.62 30.59 -11.49
N SER A 810 0.85 31.73 -12.12
CA SER A 810 -0.04 32.33 -13.13
C SER A 810 0.71 32.51 -14.45
N VAL A 811 0.04 32.24 -15.59
CA VAL A 811 0.60 32.45 -16.92
C VAL A 811 -0.41 33.11 -17.86
N GLN A 812 0.08 33.86 -18.86
CA GLN A 812 -0.76 34.45 -19.90
C GLN A 812 -0.29 34.02 -21.32
N PRO A 813 -0.86 32.95 -21.91
CA PRO A 813 -0.51 32.50 -23.25
C PRO A 813 -1.04 33.44 -24.35
N LYS A 814 -0.28 33.64 -25.44
CA LYS A 814 -0.66 34.48 -26.59
C LYS A 814 -0.52 33.76 -27.94
N ASP A 815 -1.53 33.85 -28.80
CA ASP A 815 -1.50 33.35 -30.19
C ASP A 815 -0.59 34.16 -31.13
N GLU A 816 -0.43 33.72 -32.38
CA GLU A 816 0.37 34.43 -33.39
C GLU A 816 -0.16 35.85 -33.69
N ASN A 817 -1.43 36.13 -33.37
CA ASN A 817 -2.07 37.43 -33.50
C ASN A 817 -2.03 38.25 -32.20
N ASN A 818 -1.32 37.76 -31.17
CA ASN A 818 -1.19 38.37 -29.84
C ASN A 818 -2.50 38.43 -29.02
N ASN A 819 -3.45 37.55 -29.30
CA ASN A 819 -4.66 37.35 -28.48
C ASN A 819 -4.37 36.35 -27.35
N GLU A 820 -5.03 36.55 -26.20
CA GLU A 820 -4.95 35.60 -25.08
C GLU A 820 -5.67 34.29 -25.39
N VAL A 821 -5.06 33.19 -24.98
CA VAL A 821 -5.60 31.84 -25.14
C VAL A 821 -5.53 31.13 -23.79
N ASP A 822 -6.60 30.43 -23.42
CA ASP A 822 -6.60 29.64 -22.20
C ASP A 822 -5.76 28.38 -22.36
N LEU A 823 -5.06 28.00 -21.30
CA LEU A 823 -4.36 26.73 -21.25
C LEU A 823 -5.36 25.57 -21.33
N THR A 824 -5.01 24.55 -22.12
CA THR A 824 -5.69 23.25 -22.08
C THR A 824 -5.47 22.56 -20.72
N ALA A 825 -6.29 21.57 -20.39
CA ALA A 825 -6.14 20.81 -19.14
C ALA A 825 -4.74 20.15 -19.02
N SER A 826 -4.24 19.59 -20.12
CA SER A 826 -2.92 18.97 -20.20
C SER A 826 -1.79 19.98 -20.00
N GLU A 827 -1.92 21.20 -20.55
CA GLU A 827 -0.96 22.27 -20.32
C GLU A 827 -0.99 22.75 -18.87
N LYS A 828 -2.17 22.93 -18.26
CA LYS A 828 -2.30 23.27 -16.83
C LYS A 828 -1.67 22.20 -15.92
N ALA A 829 -1.93 20.93 -16.21
CA ALA A 829 -1.37 19.80 -15.47
C ALA A 829 0.16 19.70 -15.60
N SER A 830 0.74 20.25 -16.68
CA SER A 830 2.18 20.31 -16.91
C SER A 830 2.90 21.40 -16.10
N VAL A 831 2.16 22.33 -15.50
CA VAL A 831 2.74 23.41 -14.69
C VAL A 831 3.42 22.82 -13.47
N ARG A 832 4.71 23.10 -13.30
CA ARG A 832 5.52 22.55 -12.22
C ARG A 832 6.54 23.54 -11.67
N LEU A 833 6.90 23.37 -10.41
CA LEU A 833 8.00 24.11 -9.79
C LEU A 833 9.35 23.50 -10.18
N ILE A 834 10.32 24.37 -10.46
CA ILE A 834 11.69 24.02 -10.81
C ILE A 834 12.67 24.81 -9.94
N PHE A 835 13.88 24.29 -9.73
CA PHE A 835 14.97 25.07 -9.13
C PHE A 835 15.47 26.09 -10.15
N GLU A 836 15.69 27.34 -9.72
CA GLU A 836 16.13 28.42 -10.62
C GLU A 836 17.54 28.19 -11.19
N ASP A 837 18.44 27.58 -10.42
CA ASP A 837 19.85 27.39 -10.78
C ASP A 837 20.06 26.26 -11.80
N SER A 838 19.36 25.15 -11.62
CA SER A 838 19.51 23.93 -12.42
C SER A 838 18.40 23.72 -13.43
N LEU A 839 17.28 24.44 -13.30
CA LEU A 839 16.04 24.24 -14.05
C LEU A 839 15.42 22.83 -13.88
N ASN A 840 15.94 22.03 -12.95
CA ASN A 840 15.39 20.73 -12.61
C ASN A 840 14.08 20.89 -11.85
N ALA A 841 13.12 20.01 -12.09
CA ALA A 841 11.86 19.99 -11.35
C ALA A 841 12.06 19.67 -9.86
N LEU A 842 11.23 20.26 -9.01
CA LEU A 842 11.11 19.82 -7.62
C LEU A 842 10.35 18.48 -7.62
N PRO A 843 10.82 17.47 -6.86
CA PRO A 843 10.04 16.25 -6.67
C PRO A 843 8.74 16.60 -5.95
N TYR A 844 7.64 15.94 -6.30
CA TYR A 844 6.36 16.13 -5.60
C TYR A 844 6.17 15.08 -4.52
N VAL A 845 5.60 15.47 -3.38
CA VAL A 845 5.21 14.55 -2.27
C VAL A 845 3.77 14.79 -1.88
N GLY A 846 3.11 13.78 -1.32
CA GLY A 846 1.72 13.87 -0.87
C GLY A 846 1.56 14.47 0.54
N GLU A 847 0.40 14.22 1.15
CA GLU A 847 0.05 14.66 2.52
C GLU A 847 1.10 14.29 3.57
N SER A 848 1.81 13.16 3.36
CA SER A 848 2.80 12.69 4.33
C SER A 848 4.10 13.50 4.37
N GLY A 849 4.27 14.44 3.43
CA GLY A 849 5.45 15.28 3.34
C GLY A 849 6.73 14.51 3.03
N ILE A 850 7.87 15.08 3.43
CA ILE A 850 9.20 14.52 3.18
C ILE A 850 9.59 13.56 4.33
N PRO A 851 9.99 12.30 4.06
CA PRO A 851 10.46 11.36 5.08
C PRO A 851 11.68 11.86 5.89
N GLU A 852 11.83 11.42 7.14
CA GLU A 852 12.97 11.82 8.00
C GLU A 852 14.33 11.39 7.45
N ASP A 853 14.37 10.27 6.74
CA ASP A 853 15.55 9.65 6.14
C ASP A 853 15.78 10.07 4.67
N ALA A 854 15.05 11.09 4.18
CA ALA A 854 15.18 11.55 2.80
C ALA A 854 16.62 11.97 2.46
N PRO A 855 17.18 11.49 1.33
CA PRO A 855 18.55 11.82 0.94
C PRO A 855 18.67 13.33 0.62
N ALA A 856 19.90 13.86 0.69
CA ALA A 856 20.16 15.30 0.65
C ALA A 856 19.62 16.02 -0.61
N ASP A 857 19.58 15.32 -1.74
CA ASP A 857 19.04 15.78 -3.01
C ASP A 857 17.50 15.75 -3.09
N LYS A 858 16.83 15.07 -2.16
CA LYS A 858 15.36 14.98 -2.04
C LYS A 858 14.81 15.68 -0.79
N GLN A 859 15.60 16.57 -0.18
CA GLN A 859 15.17 17.35 0.99
C GLN A 859 14.26 18.53 0.66
N TRP A 860 14.00 18.80 -0.62
CA TRP A 860 13.10 19.85 -1.12
C TRP A 860 12.05 19.22 -2.00
N ALA A 861 10.78 19.54 -1.77
CA ALA A 861 9.68 18.98 -2.56
C ALA A 861 8.55 20.00 -2.79
N ALA A 862 7.77 19.74 -3.84
CA ALA A 862 6.51 20.39 -4.12
C ALA A 862 5.33 19.50 -3.68
N ASN A 863 4.13 20.06 -3.58
CA ASN A 863 2.87 19.32 -3.39
C ASN A 863 1.76 20.06 -4.17
N LYS A 864 0.72 19.34 -4.61
CA LYS A 864 -0.46 19.91 -5.28
C LYS A 864 -1.62 20.21 -4.31
N SER A 865 -1.54 19.75 -3.06
CA SER A 865 -2.56 19.92 -2.02
C SER A 865 -1.99 20.41 -0.68
N GLU A 866 -2.82 21.14 0.06
CA GLU A 866 -2.57 21.54 1.45
C GLU A 866 -2.67 20.33 2.40
N ASN A 867 -1.84 20.28 3.44
CA ASN A 867 -1.75 19.14 4.36
C ASN A 867 -2.22 19.43 5.80
N GLY A 868 -2.93 20.53 6.03
CA GLY A 868 -3.66 20.81 7.28
C GLY A 868 -2.82 21.34 8.46
N TYR A 869 -1.48 21.44 8.33
CA TYR A 869 -0.64 22.12 9.32
C TYR A 869 -0.71 23.64 9.18
N LEU A 870 -0.48 24.36 10.28
CA LEU A 870 -0.46 25.83 10.23
C LEU A 870 0.78 26.35 9.51
N TYR A 871 0.59 27.37 8.67
CA TYR A 871 1.70 28.12 8.05
C TYR A 871 2.52 28.86 9.10
N TYR A 872 3.81 29.04 8.80
CA TYR A 872 4.72 29.79 9.65
C TYR A 872 5.11 31.13 9.00
N PRO A 873 5.06 32.26 9.74
CA PRO A 873 4.39 32.44 11.04
C PRO A 873 2.86 32.36 10.90
N ALA A 874 2.16 32.04 11.99
CA ALA A 874 0.71 31.71 12.04
C ALA A 874 -0.27 32.82 11.59
N THR A 875 0.20 33.92 11.04
CA THR A 875 -0.60 35.01 10.46
C THR A 875 -0.65 34.88 8.94
N ALA A 876 -1.31 33.83 8.44
CA ALA A 876 -1.60 33.67 7.01
C ALA A 876 -2.89 34.44 6.64
N PRO A 877 -2.89 35.26 5.58
CA PRO A 877 -4.11 35.78 4.98
C PRO A 877 -4.89 34.66 4.25
N SER A 878 -6.18 34.88 3.96
CA SER A 878 -6.93 33.95 3.09
C SER A 878 -6.34 33.98 1.67
N PRO A 879 -6.16 32.81 1.02
CA PRO A 879 -5.58 32.75 -0.32
C PRO A 879 -6.47 33.48 -1.33
N LEU A 880 -5.84 34.16 -2.30
CA LEU A 880 -6.55 34.80 -3.41
C LEU A 880 -7.24 33.73 -4.28
N ALA A 881 -8.39 34.06 -4.87
CA ALA A 881 -9.02 33.15 -5.83
C ALA A 881 -8.11 32.93 -7.06
N GLY A 882 -8.10 31.69 -7.58
CA GLY A 882 -7.48 31.38 -8.86
C GLY A 882 -8.21 32.04 -10.03
N ASN A 883 -7.49 32.36 -11.11
CA ASN A 883 -8.07 32.64 -12.43
C ASN A 883 -7.92 31.40 -13.35
N ASP A 884 -8.50 31.44 -14.54
CA ASP A 884 -8.52 30.30 -15.47
C ASP A 884 -7.13 29.84 -15.92
N ASN A 885 -6.06 30.64 -15.82
CA ASN A 885 -4.68 30.27 -16.20
C ASN A 885 -3.71 30.25 -15.01
N SER A 886 -4.21 29.90 -13.82
CA SER A 886 -3.40 29.75 -12.60
C SER A 886 -3.54 28.38 -11.95
N VAL A 887 -2.48 27.94 -11.28
CA VAL A 887 -2.46 26.73 -10.45
C VAL A 887 -1.86 27.05 -9.08
N PHE A 888 -2.36 26.37 -8.03
CA PHE A 888 -1.78 26.44 -6.70
C PHE A 888 -0.86 25.25 -6.48
N LEU A 889 0.35 25.52 -5.99
CA LEU A 889 1.38 24.54 -5.68
C LEU A 889 1.97 24.88 -4.32
N TYR A 890 2.45 23.88 -3.59
CA TYR A 890 2.97 24.04 -2.24
C TYR A 890 4.44 23.63 -2.22
N VAL A 891 5.29 24.31 -1.46
CA VAL A 891 6.71 23.96 -1.27
C VAL A 891 6.95 23.57 0.18
N GLN A 892 7.68 22.48 0.39
CA GLN A 892 8.08 22.00 1.71
C GLN A 892 9.53 21.47 1.69
N THR A 893 10.15 21.41 2.85
CA THR A 893 11.59 21.10 2.94
C THR A 893 12.00 20.49 4.28
N ARG A 894 13.06 19.68 4.24
CA ARG A 894 13.91 19.33 5.39
C ARG A 894 15.31 19.96 5.27
N GLY A 895 15.60 20.57 4.12
CA GLY A 895 16.85 21.26 3.87
C GLY A 895 16.92 22.55 4.66
N VAL A 896 18.12 22.92 5.11
CA VAL A 896 18.37 24.12 5.93
C VAL A 896 18.94 25.30 5.14
N ILE A 897 19.11 25.14 3.81
CA ILE A 897 19.70 26.15 2.92
C ILE A 897 18.59 26.78 2.07
N PRO A 898 18.39 28.12 2.08
CA PRO A 898 17.42 28.78 1.22
C PRO A 898 17.58 28.43 -0.26
N ARG A 899 16.46 28.30 -0.98
CA ARG A 899 16.43 27.97 -2.41
C ARG A 899 15.53 28.92 -3.18
N LYS A 900 15.95 29.24 -4.41
CA LYS A 900 15.16 30.00 -5.38
C LYS A 900 14.38 29.04 -6.27
N ILE A 901 13.08 29.26 -6.35
CA ILE A 901 12.12 28.42 -7.05
C ILE A 901 11.53 29.21 -8.21
N ALA A 902 11.53 28.60 -9.39
CA ALA A 902 10.91 29.06 -10.62
C ALA A 902 9.80 28.08 -11.05
N ALA A 903 9.18 28.30 -12.21
CA ALA A 903 8.14 27.41 -12.74
C ALA A 903 8.35 27.12 -14.23
N ALA A 904 7.85 25.96 -14.68
CA ALA A 904 7.86 25.52 -16.08
C ALA A 904 6.47 25.08 -16.53
N LEU A 905 6.22 25.19 -17.85
CA LEU A 905 4.99 24.86 -18.56
C LEU A 905 5.34 24.18 -19.89
N THR A 906 4.63 23.13 -20.27
CA THR A 906 4.80 22.44 -21.55
C THR A 906 3.57 22.66 -22.44
N ARG A 907 3.77 23.18 -23.65
CA ARG A 907 2.72 23.40 -24.66
C ARG A 907 2.30 22.09 -25.33
N ALA A 908 1.09 22.06 -25.91
CA ALA A 908 0.53 20.90 -26.61
C ALA A 908 1.42 20.28 -27.73
N ASP A 909 2.31 21.06 -28.37
CA ASP A 909 3.26 20.60 -29.38
C ASP A 909 4.64 20.23 -28.80
N ASN A 910 4.73 20.11 -27.47
CA ASN A 910 5.89 19.68 -26.70
C ASN A 910 7.00 20.73 -26.55
N VAL A 911 6.72 21.99 -26.86
CA VAL A 911 7.64 23.10 -26.56
C VAL A 911 7.53 23.49 -25.09
N GLU A 912 8.66 23.54 -24.39
CA GLU A 912 8.73 23.96 -22.99
C GLU A 912 9.00 25.46 -22.83
N PHE A 913 8.34 26.05 -21.84
CA PHE A 913 8.48 27.43 -21.41
C PHE A 913 8.80 27.44 -19.91
N ASN A 914 9.67 28.36 -19.47
CA ASN A 914 9.98 28.54 -18.05
C ASN A 914 9.88 30.02 -17.66
N SER A 915 9.58 30.29 -16.39
CA SER A 915 9.39 31.65 -15.88
C SER A 915 10.67 32.49 -15.94
N THR A 916 11.85 31.87 -15.94
CA THR A 916 13.14 32.57 -16.03
C THR A 916 13.51 32.99 -17.46
N ALA A 917 12.78 32.50 -18.47
CA ALA A 917 13.01 32.84 -19.86
C ALA A 917 12.86 34.35 -20.08
N ASN A 918 13.67 34.92 -20.98
CA ASN A 918 13.67 36.35 -21.30
C ASN A 918 14.06 37.28 -20.13
N GLY A 919 14.92 36.82 -19.22
CA GLY A 919 15.45 37.64 -18.14
C GLY A 919 14.46 37.83 -17.00
N GLY A 920 13.86 36.72 -16.56
CA GLY A 920 13.00 36.68 -15.38
C GLY A 920 13.75 37.03 -14.10
N SER A 921 13.05 37.60 -13.12
CA SER A 921 13.63 38.02 -11.83
C SER A 921 12.62 37.92 -10.71
N GLU A 922 13.09 38.00 -9.46
CA GLU A 922 12.22 38.13 -8.27
C GLU A 922 11.35 39.40 -8.33
N GLU A 923 11.88 40.51 -8.83
CA GLU A 923 11.13 41.79 -8.97
C GLU A 923 9.94 41.70 -9.93
N LYS A 924 10.01 40.78 -10.89
CA LYS A 924 8.94 40.48 -11.86
C LYS A 924 8.11 39.27 -11.44
N HIS A 925 8.26 38.81 -10.20
CA HIS A 925 7.58 37.64 -9.67
C HIS A 925 7.83 36.34 -10.47
N ASN A 926 8.93 36.23 -11.23
CA ASN A 926 9.20 35.01 -12.00
C ASN A 926 9.90 33.93 -11.16
N ILE A 927 10.50 34.33 -10.03
CA ILE A 927 11.28 33.49 -9.11
C ILE A 927 10.88 33.89 -7.67
N ILE A 928 10.85 32.93 -6.75
CA ILE A 928 10.65 33.17 -5.31
C ILE A 928 11.72 32.46 -4.47
N GLU A 929 12.26 33.13 -3.44
CA GLU A 929 13.20 32.51 -2.48
C GLU A 929 12.45 31.96 -1.25
N ILE A 930 12.56 30.66 -1.02
CA ILE A 930 11.99 29.96 0.14
C ILE A 930 13.04 29.81 1.23
N LYS A 931 12.69 30.16 2.47
CA LYS A 931 13.61 30.23 3.62
C LYS A 931 13.26 29.17 4.68
N PRO A 932 14.06 28.12 4.83
CA PRO A 932 13.85 27.13 5.88
C PRO A 932 14.27 27.66 7.25
N VAL A 933 13.55 27.26 8.30
CA VAL A 933 13.89 27.46 9.71
C VAL A 933 13.92 26.14 10.46
N ALA A 934 14.86 25.97 11.38
CA ALA A 934 14.96 24.75 12.16
C ALA A 934 13.72 24.57 13.06
N PRO A 935 13.18 23.35 13.17
CA PRO A 935 12.14 23.04 14.15
C PRO A 935 12.59 23.39 15.58
N PRO A 936 11.70 23.91 16.44
CA PRO A 936 12.04 24.21 17.83
C PRO A 936 12.39 22.93 18.61
N ALA A 937 13.43 23.00 19.45
CA ALA A 937 13.79 21.94 20.38
C ALA A 937 13.31 22.32 21.80
N TYR A 938 12.48 21.48 22.40
CA TYR A 938 11.91 21.70 23.73
C TYR A 938 12.61 20.85 24.79
N ALA A 939 12.91 21.45 25.95
CA ALA A 939 13.44 20.73 27.10
C ALA A 939 12.31 20.02 27.86
N VAL A 940 12.65 19.05 28.72
CA VAL A 940 11.64 18.29 29.50
C VAL A 940 10.74 19.22 30.35
N GLU A 941 11.26 20.36 30.79
CA GLU A 941 10.56 21.40 31.55
C GLU A 941 9.49 22.16 30.77
N ASN A 942 9.51 22.10 29.44
CA ASN A 942 8.43 22.61 28.59
C ASN A 942 7.21 21.68 28.60
N TYR A 943 7.41 20.41 28.97
CA TYR A 943 6.33 19.43 29.14
C TYR A 943 5.94 19.38 30.60
N GLU A 944 4.68 19.67 30.90
CA GLU A 944 4.20 19.69 32.27
C GLU A 944 3.07 18.70 32.49
N PHE A 945 3.09 18.07 33.66
CA PHE A 945 1.88 17.66 34.36
C PHE A 945 1.50 18.77 35.34
N PRO A 946 0.45 19.56 35.06
CA PRO A 946 -0.20 20.36 36.09
C PRO A 946 -0.60 19.47 37.27
N ALA A 947 -0.84 20.07 38.43
CA ALA A 947 -1.21 19.33 39.64
C ALA A 947 -2.30 18.28 39.33
N PRO A 948 -2.06 16.98 39.62
CA PRO A 948 -2.98 15.93 39.24
C PRO A 948 -4.31 16.11 39.96
N VAL A 949 -5.40 15.77 39.25
CA VAL A 949 -6.75 15.90 39.78
C VAL A 949 -7.20 14.55 40.32
N ARG A 950 -7.35 14.44 41.65
CA ARG A 950 -7.96 13.26 42.26
C ARG A 950 -9.45 13.25 42.01
N VAL A 951 -9.95 12.15 41.44
CA VAL A 951 -11.36 11.99 41.11
C VAL A 951 -12.05 10.89 41.92
N GLU A 952 -11.28 9.97 42.50
CA GLU A 952 -11.76 8.90 43.37
C GLU A 952 -10.75 8.65 44.51
N GLY A 953 -11.25 8.31 45.70
CA GLY A 953 -10.44 7.91 46.84
C GLY A 953 -10.07 9.04 47.81
N GLY A 954 -9.37 8.64 48.88
CA GLY A 954 -8.95 9.50 49.98
C GLY A 954 -7.57 10.14 49.78
N LYS A 955 -6.90 10.48 50.89
CA LYS A 955 -5.49 10.86 50.86
C LYS A 955 -4.63 9.62 50.58
N ASP A 956 -3.41 9.83 50.10
CA ASP A 956 -2.47 8.73 49.85
C ASP A 956 -1.91 8.22 51.20
N ASP A 957 -2.66 7.33 51.85
CA ASP A 957 -2.32 6.67 53.10
C ASP A 957 -2.63 5.16 53.05
N ASP A 958 -2.29 4.44 54.12
CA ASP A 958 -2.45 2.98 54.23
C ASP A 958 -3.93 2.56 54.45
N PHE A 959 -4.84 3.52 54.66
CA PHE A 959 -6.26 3.26 54.88
C PHE A 959 -7.09 3.46 53.61
N ALA A 960 -6.60 4.24 52.64
CA ALA A 960 -7.21 4.45 51.33
C ALA A 960 -6.38 3.81 50.20
N LEU A 961 -6.56 2.49 50.03
CA LEU A 961 -5.85 1.69 49.03
C LEU A 961 -6.46 1.74 47.62
N ASN A 962 -7.60 2.44 47.45
CA ASN A 962 -8.27 2.65 46.17
C ASN A 962 -8.32 4.15 45.84
N THR A 963 -7.60 4.57 44.80
CA THR A 963 -7.56 5.98 44.34
C THR A 963 -7.49 6.06 42.81
N VAL A 964 -8.00 7.18 42.26
CA VAL A 964 -7.86 7.53 40.84
C VAL A 964 -7.44 8.99 40.67
N ASP A 965 -6.33 9.20 39.97
CA ASP A 965 -5.72 10.52 39.72
C ASP A 965 -5.56 10.77 38.21
N TYR A 966 -5.90 11.98 37.75
CA TYR A 966 -5.75 12.40 36.34
C TYR A 966 -4.60 13.38 36.16
N TYR A 967 -3.64 13.01 35.29
CA TYR A 967 -2.47 13.79 34.89
C TYR A 967 -2.68 14.33 33.46
N THR A 968 -2.57 15.64 33.25
CA THR A 968 -2.74 16.24 31.91
C THR A 968 -1.40 16.66 31.33
N LEU A 969 -0.93 15.99 30.28
CA LEU A 969 0.28 16.33 29.54
C LEU A 969 0.02 17.53 28.61
N ARG A 970 0.86 18.57 28.71
CA ARG A 970 0.82 19.76 27.83
C ARG A 970 2.23 20.21 27.46
N LEU A 971 2.36 20.79 26.26
CA LEU A 971 3.56 21.51 25.82
C LEU A 971 3.37 23.02 25.97
N LYS A 972 4.34 23.65 26.62
CA LYS A 972 4.36 25.08 26.90
C LYS A 972 5.60 25.75 26.30
N ASP A 973 5.36 26.78 25.48
CA ASP A 973 6.39 27.67 24.95
C ASP A 973 6.13 29.09 25.45
N GLY A 974 6.94 29.53 26.41
CA GLY A 974 6.71 30.78 27.14
C GLY A 974 5.34 30.81 27.83
N ASN A 975 4.44 31.66 27.33
CA ASN A 975 3.07 31.82 27.85
C ASN A 975 2.00 31.16 26.97
N GLN A 976 2.39 30.50 25.88
CA GLN A 976 1.48 29.85 24.95
C GLN A 976 1.55 28.33 25.10
N TYR A 977 0.40 27.67 24.93
CA TYR A 977 0.34 26.22 24.79
C TYR A 977 0.32 25.89 23.32
N ILE A 978 1.24 25.03 22.91
CA ILE A 978 1.28 24.48 21.57
C ILE A 978 0.45 23.20 21.59
N LYS A 979 -0.48 23.06 20.65
CA LYS A 979 -1.39 21.92 20.61
C LYS A 979 -0.71 20.71 19.98
N PHE A 980 -0.86 19.55 20.62
CA PHE A 980 -0.61 18.28 19.96
C PHE A 980 -1.79 17.92 19.06
N LEU A 981 -1.52 17.63 17.79
CA LEU A 981 -2.51 17.15 16.82
C LEU A 981 -2.53 15.64 16.70
N SER A 982 -1.40 14.96 16.97
CA SER A 982 -1.33 13.50 16.93
C SER A 982 -0.51 12.91 18.09
N LEU A 983 -0.79 11.66 18.44
CA LEU A 983 -0.18 10.87 19.51
C LEU A 983 0.16 9.46 19.00
N GLU A 984 1.28 8.90 19.44
CA GLU A 984 1.67 7.51 19.26
C GLU A 984 2.22 6.93 20.56
N PHE A 985 1.98 5.64 20.78
CA PHE A 985 2.65 4.88 21.82
C PHE A 985 3.72 3.98 21.18
N GLU A 986 4.99 4.10 21.58
CA GLU A 986 6.03 3.18 21.08
C GLU A 986 5.83 1.75 21.64
N GLY A 987 5.25 1.62 22.84
CA GLY A 987 4.97 0.36 23.55
C GLY A 987 3.49 0.14 23.83
N HIS A 988 3.18 -0.44 25.00
CA HIS A 988 1.81 -0.52 25.55
C HIS A 988 1.32 0.88 25.96
N SER A 989 0.00 1.10 25.87
CA SER A 989 -0.63 2.37 26.27
C SER A 989 -0.94 2.45 27.77
N SER A 990 -0.78 1.32 28.48
CA SER A 990 -0.90 1.18 29.93
C SER A 990 0.40 0.67 30.53
N MET A 991 0.69 1.05 31.77
CA MET A 991 1.74 0.46 32.61
C MET A 991 1.13 -0.04 33.93
N VAL A 992 1.75 -1.03 34.56
CA VAL A 992 1.35 -1.62 35.84
C VAL A 992 2.52 -1.69 36.82
N GLN A 993 2.22 -1.68 38.12
CA GLN A 993 3.23 -1.85 39.16
C GLN A 993 2.61 -2.39 40.45
N TRP A 994 3.30 -3.35 41.08
CA TRP A 994 2.98 -3.91 42.40
C TRP A 994 4.10 -3.61 43.41
N GLU A 995 3.83 -3.80 44.70
CA GLU A 995 4.87 -3.71 45.74
C GLU A 995 5.81 -4.92 45.74
N SER A 996 5.29 -6.10 45.39
CA SER A 996 6.05 -7.34 45.33
C SER A 996 5.61 -8.23 44.17
N ARG A 997 6.53 -9.09 43.69
CA ARG A 997 6.28 -10.13 42.67
C ARG A 997 5.93 -11.47 43.32
N GLN A 998 5.05 -11.45 44.31
CA GLN A 998 4.60 -12.65 44.99
C GLN A 998 3.13 -12.90 44.64
N TYR A 999 2.75 -14.15 44.39
CA TYR A 999 1.34 -14.50 44.13
C TYR A 999 0.38 -14.18 45.28
N ALA A 1000 0.90 -13.84 46.46
CA ALA A 1000 0.13 -13.37 47.61
C ALA A 1000 -0.12 -11.84 47.61
N GLU A 1001 0.49 -11.09 46.69
CA GLU A 1001 0.26 -9.65 46.53
C GLU A 1001 -1.14 -9.40 45.97
N GLU A 1002 -1.92 -8.56 46.65
CA GLU A 1002 -3.29 -8.23 46.26
C GLU A 1002 -3.45 -6.77 45.77
N VAL A 1003 -2.45 -5.91 45.98
CA VAL A 1003 -2.55 -4.46 45.71
C VAL A 1003 -1.59 -4.04 44.60
N GLY A 1004 -2.11 -3.37 43.56
CA GLY A 1004 -1.29 -2.81 42.49
C GLY A 1004 -1.83 -1.50 41.94
N SER A 1005 -1.05 -0.89 41.05
CA SER A 1005 -1.43 0.32 40.33
C SER A 1005 -1.30 0.12 38.84
N TYR A 1006 -2.12 0.82 38.07
CA TYR A 1006 -2.09 0.79 36.61
C TYR A 1006 -2.51 2.11 35.98
N THR A 1007 -2.18 2.31 34.70
CA THR A 1007 -2.51 3.55 33.96
C THR A 1007 -3.47 3.33 32.79
N GLY A 1008 -4.15 4.41 32.39
CA GLY A 1008 -4.94 4.54 31.17
C GLY A 1008 -4.76 5.94 30.58
N TYR A 1009 -5.41 6.24 29.45
CA TYR A 1009 -5.25 7.54 28.77
C TYR A 1009 -6.56 8.06 28.15
N SER A 1010 -6.60 9.35 27.81
CA SER A 1010 -7.69 9.98 27.07
C SER A 1010 -7.14 11.02 26.09
N LEU A 1011 -7.62 10.97 24.84
CA LEU A 1011 -7.21 11.82 23.73
C LEU A 1011 -7.77 13.25 23.84
N SER A 1012 -7.20 14.16 23.06
CA SER A 1012 -7.57 15.56 23.07
C SER A 1012 -9.05 15.79 22.75
N GLY A 1013 -9.72 16.63 23.55
CA GLY A 1013 -11.15 16.93 23.40
C GLY A 1013 -12.08 15.78 23.78
N SER A 1014 -11.55 14.62 24.17
CA SER A 1014 -12.33 13.43 24.49
C SER A 1014 -12.69 13.32 25.97
N ARG A 1015 -13.73 12.53 26.25
CA ARG A 1015 -14.13 12.08 27.59
C ARG A 1015 -13.98 10.58 27.76
N THR A 1016 -13.56 9.89 26.71
CA THR A 1016 -13.37 8.44 26.71
C THR A 1016 -12.06 8.14 27.41
N LEU A 1017 -12.13 7.33 28.46
CA LEU A 1017 -10.95 6.79 29.13
C LEU A 1017 -10.64 5.42 28.53
N GLN A 1018 -9.46 5.33 27.91
CA GLN A 1018 -8.96 4.15 27.23
C GLN A 1018 -7.88 3.47 28.07
N PHE A 1019 -7.78 2.15 27.93
CA PHE A 1019 -6.76 1.31 28.56
C PHE A 1019 -6.21 0.36 27.51
N ASP A 1020 -5.03 -0.19 27.76
CA ASP A 1020 -4.50 -1.22 26.89
C ASP A 1020 -5.45 -2.45 26.87
N PRO A 1021 -5.85 -2.94 25.67
CA PRO A 1021 -6.81 -4.03 25.52
C PRO A 1021 -6.41 -5.36 26.15
N VAL A 1022 -5.12 -5.74 26.20
CA VAL A 1022 -4.70 -6.99 26.85
C VAL A 1022 -4.81 -6.84 28.36
N PHE A 1023 -4.29 -5.72 28.86
CA PHE A 1023 -4.32 -5.43 30.28
C PHE A 1023 -5.75 -5.44 30.82
N ILE A 1024 -6.69 -4.73 30.18
CA ILE A 1024 -8.05 -4.58 30.69
C ILE A 1024 -8.79 -5.93 30.75
N GLN A 1025 -8.42 -6.90 29.91
CA GLN A 1025 -9.02 -8.23 29.90
C GLN A 1025 -8.59 -9.10 31.08
N THR A 1026 -7.43 -8.83 31.67
CA THR A 1026 -6.98 -9.52 32.88
C THR A 1026 -7.75 -9.10 34.14
N ILE A 1027 -8.52 -8.01 34.07
CA ILE A 1027 -9.35 -7.53 35.17
C ILE A 1027 -10.78 -8.06 35.01
N PRO A 1028 -11.35 -8.73 36.05
CA PRO A 1028 -12.74 -9.18 36.03
C PRO A 1028 -13.70 -8.04 35.67
N MET A 1029 -14.70 -8.31 34.84
CA MET A 1029 -15.62 -7.28 34.31
C MET A 1029 -16.25 -6.41 35.41
N ALA A 1030 -16.59 -6.99 36.56
CA ALA A 1030 -17.16 -6.29 37.71
C ALA A 1030 -16.20 -5.30 38.39
N LEU A 1031 -14.89 -5.45 38.16
CA LEU A 1031 -13.83 -4.64 38.78
C LEU A 1031 -13.15 -3.70 37.77
N ARG A 1032 -13.54 -3.75 36.48
CA ARG A 1032 -12.95 -2.88 35.45
C ARG A 1032 -13.24 -1.41 35.73
N PRO A 1033 -12.26 -0.50 35.48
CA PRO A 1033 -12.48 0.93 35.57
C PRO A 1033 -13.52 1.41 34.54
N ALA A 1034 -14.20 2.52 34.84
CA ALA A 1034 -15.15 3.14 33.92
C ALA A 1034 -14.46 3.63 32.64
N SER A 1035 -15.10 3.44 31.48
CA SER A 1035 -14.60 3.89 30.16
C SER A 1035 -14.82 5.38 29.88
N THR A 1036 -15.28 6.14 30.87
CA THR A 1036 -15.51 7.58 30.77
C THR A 1036 -14.83 8.30 31.92
N LEU A 1037 -14.23 9.45 31.63
CA LEU A 1037 -13.65 10.32 32.65
C LEU A 1037 -14.69 10.73 33.70
N ALA A 1038 -14.29 10.61 34.97
CA ALA A 1038 -15.12 10.96 36.10
C ALA A 1038 -15.36 12.47 36.21
N ASN A 1039 -16.35 12.86 37.01
CA ASN A 1039 -16.64 14.25 37.39
C ASN A 1039 -16.87 15.22 36.22
N ASN A 1040 -17.32 14.69 35.07
CA ASN A 1040 -17.51 15.45 33.83
C ASN A 1040 -16.25 16.15 33.29
N ILE A 1041 -15.06 15.63 33.62
CA ILE A 1041 -13.82 16.13 33.05
C ILE A 1041 -13.75 15.77 31.55
N THR A 1042 -13.23 16.69 30.75
CA THR A 1042 -12.90 16.49 29.34
C THR A 1042 -11.43 16.79 29.16
N THR A 1043 -10.71 15.95 28.40
CA THR A 1043 -9.31 16.22 28.07
C THR A 1043 -9.22 17.53 27.27
N PRO A 1044 -8.38 18.49 27.67
CA PRO A 1044 -8.24 19.75 26.96
C PRO A 1044 -7.86 19.59 25.47
N GLN A 1045 -8.31 20.51 24.64
CA GLN A 1045 -7.88 20.65 23.24
C GLN A 1045 -6.35 20.83 23.17
N GLY A 1046 -5.67 20.05 22.33
CA GLY A 1046 -4.22 19.98 22.20
C GLY A 1046 -3.46 19.26 23.32
N ALA A 1047 -4.13 18.57 24.26
CA ALA A 1047 -3.51 17.88 25.40
C ALA A 1047 -3.81 16.37 25.42
N VAL A 1048 -3.04 15.62 26.23
CA VAL A 1048 -3.24 14.19 26.48
C VAL A 1048 -3.44 13.98 27.97
N LEU A 1049 -4.44 13.19 28.38
CA LEU A 1049 -4.65 12.87 29.80
C LEU A 1049 -4.22 11.43 30.07
N ILE A 1050 -3.50 11.21 31.17
CA ILE A 1050 -3.11 9.90 31.68
C ILE A 1050 -3.78 9.70 33.04
N SER A 1051 -4.54 8.61 33.22
CA SER A 1051 -5.14 8.24 34.50
C SER A 1051 -4.24 7.26 35.24
N LEU A 1052 -4.11 7.43 36.55
CA LEU A 1052 -3.45 6.50 37.46
C LEU A 1052 -4.49 5.91 38.42
N HIS A 1053 -4.58 4.59 38.49
CA HIS A 1053 -5.49 3.84 39.36
C HIS A 1053 -4.68 3.01 40.34
N ARG A 1054 -4.95 3.15 41.64
CA ARG A 1054 -4.44 2.28 42.71
C ARG A 1054 -5.59 1.40 43.18
N ARG A 1055 -5.39 0.07 43.26
CA ARG A 1055 -6.46 -0.91 43.51
C ARG A 1055 -6.02 -2.04 44.43
N MET A 1056 -6.81 -2.33 45.46
CA MET A 1056 -6.60 -3.45 46.41
C MET A 1056 -7.13 -4.80 45.92
N ASP A 1057 -7.83 -4.78 44.79
CA ASP A 1057 -8.47 -5.89 44.11
C ASP A 1057 -7.73 -6.26 42.81
N PHE A 1058 -6.44 -5.91 42.73
CA PHE A 1058 -5.58 -6.12 41.56
C PHE A 1058 -4.35 -6.95 41.94
N PRO A 1059 -4.52 -8.29 42.12
CA PRO A 1059 -3.44 -9.16 42.57
C PRO A 1059 -2.33 -9.28 41.53
N TYR A 1060 -1.14 -9.68 41.98
CA TYR A 1060 -0.03 -9.94 41.08
C TYR A 1060 -0.41 -10.99 40.04
N ASN A 1061 -0.16 -10.65 38.77
CA ASN A 1061 -0.40 -11.54 37.64
C ASN A 1061 0.85 -11.58 36.77
N GLN A 1062 1.48 -12.75 36.68
CA GLN A 1062 2.71 -12.92 35.93
C GLN A 1062 2.54 -12.64 34.43
N VAL A 1063 1.34 -12.85 33.87
CA VAL A 1063 1.03 -12.55 32.46
C VAL A 1063 1.28 -11.06 32.12
N LEU A 1064 1.20 -10.18 33.12
CA LEU A 1064 1.44 -8.74 32.96
C LEU A 1064 2.88 -8.32 33.31
N ASP A 1065 3.64 -9.16 34.00
CA ASP A 1065 5.01 -8.85 34.43
C ASP A 1065 5.98 -8.95 33.26
N GLY A 1066 6.92 -8.00 33.17
CA GLY A 1066 7.68 -7.76 31.94
C GLY A 1066 6.97 -6.70 31.10
N ASP A 1067 6.00 -7.11 30.29
CA ASP A 1067 5.46 -6.28 29.20
C ASP A 1067 4.85 -4.96 29.68
N PHE A 1068 3.99 -5.01 30.70
CA PHE A 1068 3.30 -3.85 31.26
C PHE A 1068 4.07 -3.15 32.38
N THR A 1069 5.20 -3.71 32.82
CA THR A 1069 6.04 -3.07 33.87
C THR A 1069 7.03 -2.04 33.32
N THR A 1070 6.97 -1.78 32.01
CA THR A 1070 7.81 -0.80 31.31
C THR A 1070 7.16 0.60 31.27
N PRO A 1071 7.97 1.68 31.21
CA PRO A 1071 7.47 3.04 30.98
C PRO A 1071 6.67 3.20 29.69
N VAL A 1072 5.68 4.08 29.71
CA VAL A 1072 4.91 4.50 28.52
C VAL A 1072 5.71 5.55 27.76
N ARG A 1073 6.03 5.28 26.50
CA ARG A 1073 6.74 6.21 25.61
C ARG A 1073 5.82 6.76 24.54
N LEU A 1074 5.85 8.07 24.33
CA LEU A 1074 4.93 8.83 23.51
C LEU A 1074 5.68 9.54 22.38
N LYS A 1075 5.21 9.42 21.13
CA LYS A 1075 5.56 10.33 20.03
C LYS A 1075 4.39 11.25 19.71
N LEU A 1076 4.63 12.54 19.61
CA LEU A 1076 3.58 13.56 19.39
C LEU A 1076 3.97 14.45 18.21
N ILE A 1077 2.98 14.93 17.46
CA ILE A 1077 3.17 15.97 16.44
C ILE A 1077 2.35 17.21 16.82
N ASP A 1078 2.97 18.39 16.75
CA ASP A 1078 2.31 19.66 17.04
C ASP A 1078 1.55 20.28 15.85
N GLU A 1079 0.88 21.41 16.08
CA GLU A 1079 0.08 22.13 15.08
C GLU A 1079 0.87 22.78 13.92
N PHE A 1080 2.21 22.74 13.98
CA PHE A 1080 3.12 23.18 12.92
C PHE A 1080 3.87 22.01 12.25
N GLY A 1081 3.57 20.77 12.64
CA GLY A 1081 4.21 19.56 12.10
C GLY A 1081 5.54 19.20 12.75
N ASN A 1082 5.88 19.75 13.93
CA ASN A 1082 7.10 19.37 14.66
C ASN A 1082 6.87 18.12 15.50
N SER A 1083 7.89 17.25 15.57
CA SER A 1083 7.84 15.97 16.28
C SER A 1083 8.43 16.09 17.70
N HIS A 1084 7.83 15.36 18.65
CA HIS A 1084 8.22 15.32 20.06
C HIS A 1084 8.22 13.88 20.57
N SER A 1085 9.21 13.53 21.40
CA SER A 1085 9.26 12.22 22.07
C SER A 1085 9.36 12.38 23.60
N ILE A 1086 8.54 11.65 24.35
CA ILE A 1086 8.36 11.81 25.79
C ILE A 1086 8.16 10.44 26.46
N THR A 1087 8.84 10.19 27.58
CA THR A 1087 8.57 9.02 28.43
C THR A 1087 7.81 9.41 29.71
N VAL A 1088 6.77 8.64 30.04
CA VAL A 1088 6.03 8.69 31.30
C VAL A 1088 6.29 7.40 32.08
N ARG A 1089 6.57 7.52 33.37
CA ARG A 1089 6.76 6.36 34.27
C ARG A 1089 6.25 6.64 35.67
N PHE A 1090 6.10 5.58 36.45
CA PHE A 1090 5.98 5.71 37.90
C PHE A 1090 7.21 6.39 38.51
N GLU A 1091 6.99 7.15 39.57
CA GLU A 1091 8.02 7.95 40.25
C GLU A 1091 9.24 7.10 40.63
N SER A 1092 9.02 5.90 41.19
CA SER A 1092 10.08 4.93 41.46
C SER A 1092 9.57 3.48 41.53
N PRO A 1093 10.46 2.46 41.49
CA PRO A 1093 10.09 1.05 41.66
C PRO A 1093 9.34 0.73 42.98
N THR A 1094 9.42 1.62 43.98
CA THR A 1094 8.71 1.48 45.26
C THR A 1094 7.59 2.50 45.43
N GLN A 1095 7.38 3.40 44.47
CA GLN A 1095 6.38 4.48 44.54
C GLN A 1095 5.48 4.47 43.30
N ARG A 1096 4.46 3.61 43.36
CA ARG A 1096 3.46 3.36 42.31
C ARG A 1096 2.26 4.33 42.31
N ASN A 1097 2.29 5.35 43.18
CA ASN A 1097 1.16 6.26 43.41
C ASN A 1097 1.36 7.65 42.77
N ALA A 1098 2.42 7.82 41.97
CA ALA A 1098 2.68 9.07 41.26
C ALA A 1098 3.36 8.82 39.92
N LEU A 1099 3.06 9.67 38.94
CA LEU A 1099 3.65 9.65 37.60
C LEU A 1099 4.58 10.84 37.40
N ILE A 1100 5.65 10.63 36.64
CA ILE A 1100 6.61 11.66 36.24
C ILE A 1100 6.91 11.58 34.75
N ILE A 1101 7.26 12.73 34.18
CA ILE A 1101 7.80 12.86 32.83
C ILE A 1101 9.33 12.78 32.95
N VAL A 1102 9.95 11.97 32.08
CA VAL A 1102 11.42 11.91 31.99
C VAL A 1102 11.87 12.15 30.55
N PRO A 1103 13.11 12.66 30.36
CA PRO A 1103 13.70 12.75 29.03
C PRO A 1103 13.82 11.35 28.41
N ASP A 1104 13.64 11.27 27.09
CA ASP A 1104 13.97 10.08 26.30
C ASP A 1104 15.47 9.85 26.16
#